data_AF-A0A8C9LIC2-F1
#
_entry.id   AF-A0A8C9LIC2-F1
#
_cell.length_a   1.000
_cell.length_b   1.000
_cell.length_c   1.000
_cell.angle_alpha   90.00
_cell.angle_beta   90.00
_cell.angle_gamma   90.00
#
_symmetry.space_group_name_H-M   'P 1'
#
loop_
_entity.id
_entity.type
_entity.pdbx_description
1 polymer ?
#
loop_
_entity_poly.entity_id
_entity_poly.type
_entity_poly.pdbx_seq_one_letter_code
_entity_poly.pdbx_strand_id
1 'polypeptide(L)'
;MHPFLAPASRDLRKALERSAFGRCTWGHQQQGGHYSLQVEWYTWATSPIRRYLDVVLQRQILLALGHGGSAYSARDIDGLCQGFSLQHALAQSYQRRAHSLHLAVQLKAQPLDKLGFVVDVEAGSRCFRLQFPSNRETLPDPCPVPYSSLQLAEHPHALAGRPGLQLLWRRRVYSVQGSSPPLPLPGTVLDPHTCGVQTALWKQLLALVELQRWPEAAALIQEKGGASPRRGLVQVQRSRCGHFLEVARELGSGDTLQVQLGASLQHGFLVPSPQLWTVAPGFSLCLEHVERPGDCFLGHVYQAPRDRYRDVDEYACVWEPFCALESATGAVAENDSVTLQHLSVSWDVSRMPQGQLQGAFRLEAAFLEENCVDMNLSCCYLCIRLEGLPAPTASPRSGPSSLGPGLSVDPGTYTWVAHGQTEDWDQERRADRQEAPRQVHLFIHHMGMEKVPEEVLRPGTLFTVELLPKQLPDLRKEEAVRGLEEASPLVTSIALGQPVPQPLCRVIPSRFLKRQTYDIPGGRHKLNPSQNRAVREALEKPLTVIQGPPGTGKTIVGLHIIFWFHKSNQEQVQPGGSPDGETQLGGPCILYCGPSNKSVDVLAELLLRRMELKPLRVYSEQAEASEFPVPRLGSRKLLRRNPREGRPNQSLRTITLHHRIRQAPNPYSSEIKAFDTRLQSGELFSREDLVQEGLVGGSEVRAGPARGHPLHLLLCSLHPC
;
A
#
# COMPACT_ATOMS: atom_id res chain seq x y z
N MET A 1 -20.46 -9.21 -27.10
CA MET A 1 -20.21 -10.56 -26.53
C MET A 1 -21.04 -10.68 -25.27
N HIS A 2 -21.76 -11.80 -25.06
CA HIS A 2 -22.54 -11.97 -23.83
C HIS A 2 -21.60 -12.31 -22.64
N PRO A 3 -21.61 -11.54 -21.53
CA PRO A 3 -20.58 -11.65 -20.48
C PRO A 3 -20.46 -13.04 -19.84
N PHE A 4 -21.58 -13.74 -19.65
CA PHE A 4 -21.60 -15.10 -19.08
C PHE A 4 -21.05 -16.20 -20.02
N LEU A 5 -20.79 -15.90 -21.29
CA LEU A 5 -20.13 -16.86 -22.18
C LEU A 5 -18.66 -17.06 -21.81
N ALA A 6 -18.00 -16.07 -21.20
CA ALA A 6 -16.62 -16.22 -20.74
C ALA A 6 -16.49 -17.34 -19.69
N PRO A 7 -17.18 -17.28 -18.52
CA PRO A 7 -17.15 -18.37 -17.54
C PRO A 7 -17.65 -19.70 -18.11
N ALA A 8 -18.77 -19.71 -18.85
CA ALA A 8 -19.29 -20.95 -19.44
C ALA A 8 -18.29 -21.60 -20.42
N SER A 9 -17.64 -20.81 -21.28
CA SER A 9 -16.63 -21.32 -22.21
C SER A 9 -15.41 -21.87 -21.47
N ARG A 10 -15.09 -21.33 -20.29
CA ARG A 10 -13.99 -21.79 -19.47
C ARG A 10 -14.33 -23.10 -18.79
N ASP A 11 -15.52 -23.22 -18.22
CA ASP A 11 -15.94 -24.46 -17.55
C ASP A 11 -16.09 -25.59 -18.56
N LEU A 12 -16.61 -25.31 -19.76
CA LEU A 12 -16.58 -26.25 -20.88
C LEU A 12 -15.15 -26.71 -21.20
N ARG A 13 -14.19 -25.77 -21.30
CA ARG A 13 -12.78 -26.13 -21.55
C ARG A 13 -12.13 -26.92 -20.41
N LYS A 14 -12.50 -26.68 -19.16
CA LYS A 14 -12.04 -27.48 -18.01
C LYS A 14 -12.59 -28.90 -18.07
N ALA A 15 -13.80 -29.07 -18.59
CA ALA A 15 -14.42 -30.37 -18.79
C ALA A 15 -13.84 -31.14 -20.00
N LEU A 16 -13.27 -30.43 -20.98
CA LEU A 16 -12.54 -31.05 -22.09
C LEU A 16 -11.19 -31.59 -21.61
N GLU A 17 -10.84 -32.81 -22.02
CA GLU A 17 -9.51 -33.36 -21.81
C GLU A 17 -8.44 -32.58 -22.60
N ARG A 18 -7.19 -32.64 -22.14
CA ARG A 18 -6.07 -32.02 -22.87
C ARG A 18 -5.85 -32.75 -24.19
N SER A 19 -5.65 -32.00 -25.26
CA SER A 19 -5.21 -32.57 -26.54
C SER A 19 -3.89 -33.32 -26.35
N ALA A 20 -3.82 -34.56 -26.84
CA ALA A 20 -2.63 -35.38 -26.80
C ALA A 20 -2.37 -36.01 -28.17
N PHE A 21 -1.10 -36.30 -28.45
CA PHE A 21 -0.71 -37.10 -29.60
C PHE A 21 -0.65 -38.56 -29.16
N GLY A 22 -1.26 -39.45 -29.94
CA GLY A 22 -1.29 -40.87 -29.65
C GLY A 22 -1.28 -41.70 -30.92
N ARG A 23 -0.90 -42.97 -30.77
CA ARG A 23 -1.05 -43.97 -31.81
C ARG A 23 -2.53 -44.32 -31.98
N CYS A 24 -2.98 -44.43 -33.23
CA CYS A 24 -4.30 -44.95 -33.52
C CYS A 24 -4.37 -46.41 -33.03
N THR A 25 -5.20 -46.68 -32.02
CA THR A 25 -5.45 -48.04 -31.51
C THR A 25 -6.80 -48.48 -32.06
N TRP A 26 -6.77 -49.24 -33.15
CA TRP A 26 -7.98 -49.87 -33.67
C TRP A 26 -8.49 -50.89 -32.63
N GLY A 27 -9.66 -50.66 -32.04
CA GLY A 27 -10.43 -51.72 -31.38
C GLY A 27 -10.67 -51.66 -29.87
N HIS A 28 -10.28 -50.64 -29.12
CA HIS A 28 -10.68 -50.52 -27.71
C HIS A 28 -11.17 -49.11 -27.35
N GLN A 29 -12.49 -48.92 -27.40
CA GLN A 29 -13.31 -48.08 -26.50
C GLN A 29 -12.79 -46.67 -26.09
N GLN A 30 -11.98 -46.01 -26.92
CA GLN A 30 -11.59 -44.62 -26.70
C GLN A 30 -12.61 -43.72 -27.43
N GLN A 31 -13.53 -43.10 -26.68
CA GLN A 31 -14.45 -42.05 -27.18
C GLN A 31 -13.72 -40.72 -27.46
N GLY A 32 -12.51 -40.77 -28.02
CA GLY A 32 -11.67 -39.60 -28.23
C GLY A 32 -11.86 -39.01 -29.62
N GLY A 33 -12.50 -37.84 -29.73
CA GLY A 33 -12.62 -37.05 -30.95
C GLY A 33 -11.89 -35.71 -30.84
N HIS A 34 -11.41 -35.14 -31.94
CA HIS A 34 -10.86 -33.79 -31.93
C HIS A 34 -11.98 -32.74 -31.97
N TYR A 35 -12.39 -32.27 -30.78
CA TYR A 35 -13.52 -31.35 -30.58
C TYR A 35 -13.51 -30.14 -31.54
N SER A 36 -12.40 -29.42 -31.65
CA SER A 36 -12.35 -28.17 -32.45
C SER A 36 -12.42 -28.39 -33.95
N LEU A 37 -12.05 -29.58 -34.43
CA LEU A 37 -12.10 -29.93 -35.86
C LEU A 37 -13.37 -30.71 -36.21
N GLN A 38 -14.14 -31.13 -35.19
CA GLN A 38 -15.33 -31.96 -35.34
C GLN A 38 -15.07 -33.26 -36.13
N VAL A 39 -13.90 -33.88 -35.92
CA VAL A 39 -13.51 -35.15 -36.53
C VAL A 39 -13.17 -36.17 -35.44
N GLU A 40 -13.44 -37.44 -35.70
CA GLU A 40 -13.10 -38.53 -34.78
C GLU A 40 -11.57 -38.63 -34.63
N TRP A 41 -10.86 -38.75 -35.75
CA TRP A 41 -9.41 -38.84 -35.75
C TRP A 41 -8.86 -38.07 -36.93
N TYR A 42 -7.72 -37.42 -36.74
CA TYR A 42 -6.95 -36.88 -37.85
C TYR A 42 -5.47 -37.16 -37.65
N THR A 43 -4.80 -37.44 -38.76
CA THR A 43 -3.35 -37.53 -38.79
C THR A 43 -2.78 -36.14 -38.95
N TRP A 44 -1.93 -35.71 -38.02
CA TRP A 44 -1.26 -34.42 -38.12
C TRP A 44 -0.17 -34.48 -39.19
N ALA A 45 -0.41 -33.89 -40.36
CA ALA A 45 0.59 -33.74 -41.43
C ALA A 45 0.68 -32.27 -41.86
N THR A 46 1.54 -31.48 -41.21
CA THR A 46 1.61 -30.03 -41.49
C THR A 46 2.71 -29.62 -42.47
N SER A 47 3.69 -30.48 -42.74
CA SER A 47 4.64 -30.38 -43.86
C SER A 47 5.61 -31.57 -43.77
N PRO A 48 5.96 -32.20 -44.90
CA PRO A 48 6.69 -33.46 -44.94
C PRO A 48 8.04 -33.52 -44.20
N ILE A 49 8.67 -32.38 -43.88
CA ILE A 49 10.05 -32.35 -43.33
C ILE A 49 10.18 -31.35 -42.16
N ARG A 50 9.07 -30.89 -41.57
CA ARG A 50 9.15 -29.86 -40.52
C ARG A 50 9.50 -30.42 -39.15
N ARG A 51 9.15 -31.68 -38.87
CA ARG A 51 9.30 -32.32 -37.54
C ARG A 51 9.72 -33.77 -37.71
N TYR A 52 10.40 -34.31 -36.70
CA TYR A 52 10.80 -35.71 -36.70
C TYR A 52 9.60 -36.67 -36.82
N LEU A 53 8.46 -36.31 -36.22
CA LEU A 53 7.23 -37.10 -36.31
C LEU A 53 6.66 -37.15 -37.74
N ASP A 54 6.83 -36.09 -38.54
CA ASP A 54 6.39 -36.07 -39.94
C ASP A 54 7.19 -37.09 -40.77
N VAL A 55 8.50 -37.24 -40.50
CA VAL A 55 9.36 -38.24 -41.16
C VAL A 55 8.99 -39.67 -40.77
N VAL A 56 8.68 -39.90 -39.49
CA VAL A 56 8.21 -41.20 -39.00
C VAL A 56 6.89 -41.56 -39.69
N LEU A 57 5.96 -40.62 -39.78
CA LEU A 57 4.68 -40.80 -40.47
C LEU A 57 4.89 -41.18 -41.95
N GLN A 58 5.79 -40.50 -42.65
CA GLN A 58 6.10 -40.83 -44.05
C GLN A 58 6.65 -42.24 -44.22
N ARG A 59 7.59 -42.66 -43.36
CA ARG A 59 8.17 -44.01 -43.41
C ARG A 59 7.10 -45.08 -43.19
N GLN A 60 6.13 -44.81 -42.32
CA GLN A 60 4.99 -45.68 -42.08
C GLN A 60 4.04 -45.73 -43.28
N ILE A 61 3.79 -44.59 -43.95
CA ILE A 61 3.01 -44.55 -45.19
C ILE A 61 3.70 -45.35 -46.30
N LEU A 62 5.02 -45.19 -46.49
CA LEU A 62 5.79 -45.96 -47.47
C LEU A 62 5.79 -47.45 -47.19
N LEU A 63 5.89 -47.85 -45.90
CA LEU A 63 5.75 -49.23 -45.47
C LEU A 63 4.35 -49.78 -45.82
N ALA A 64 3.29 -49.02 -45.53
CA ALA A 64 1.90 -49.41 -45.83
C ALA A 64 1.61 -49.52 -47.34
N LEU A 65 2.28 -48.72 -48.16
CA LEU A 65 2.20 -48.77 -49.63
C LEU A 65 3.10 -49.82 -50.28
N GLY A 66 3.90 -50.56 -49.49
CA GLY A 66 4.80 -51.60 -50.01
C GLY A 66 6.06 -51.08 -50.71
N HIS A 67 6.38 -49.79 -50.56
CA HIS A 67 7.55 -49.15 -51.19
C HIS A 67 8.85 -49.27 -50.36
N GLY A 68 8.83 -50.05 -49.28
CA GLY A 68 9.92 -50.14 -48.32
C GLY A 68 9.89 -48.99 -47.31
N GLY A 69 10.02 -49.32 -46.03
CA GLY A 69 9.98 -48.38 -44.91
C GLY A 69 10.56 -49.00 -43.64
N SER A 70 10.88 -48.18 -42.65
CA SER A 70 11.36 -48.67 -41.35
C SER A 70 10.18 -49.12 -40.50
N ALA A 71 10.24 -50.34 -39.95
CA ALA A 71 9.25 -50.85 -39.01
C ALA A 71 9.51 -50.24 -37.62
N TYR A 72 8.54 -49.50 -37.11
CA TYR A 72 8.55 -49.03 -35.71
C TYR A 72 7.60 -49.92 -34.90
N SER A 73 8.02 -50.34 -33.71
CA SER A 73 7.13 -51.06 -32.81
C SER A 73 6.06 -50.12 -32.25
N ALA A 74 4.96 -50.68 -31.73
CA ALA A 74 3.93 -49.91 -31.03
C ALA A 74 4.54 -49.07 -29.89
N ARG A 75 5.49 -49.64 -29.15
CA ARG A 75 6.20 -48.96 -28.06
C ARG A 75 7.04 -47.77 -28.55
N ASP A 76 7.67 -47.89 -29.71
CA ASP A 76 8.46 -46.81 -30.29
C ASP A 76 7.57 -45.62 -30.69
N ILE A 77 6.43 -45.90 -31.32
CA ILE A 77 5.46 -44.87 -31.70
C ILE A 77 4.86 -44.20 -30.46
N ASP A 78 4.48 -44.98 -29.44
CA ASP A 78 3.94 -44.45 -28.19
C ASP A 78 4.95 -43.53 -27.49
N GLY A 79 6.23 -43.92 -27.45
CA GLY A 79 7.32 -43.09 -26.92
C GLY A 79 7.58 -41.82 -27.72
N LEU A 80 7.53 -41.89 -29.05
CA LEU A 80 7.67 -40.73 -29.94
C LEU A 80 6.50 -39.75 -29.78
N CYS A 81 5.27 -40.24 -29.65
CA CYS A 81 4.08 -39.42 -29.41
C CYS A 81 4.15 -38.69 -28.06
N GLN A 82 4.60 -39.37 -27.00
CA GLN A 82 4.81 -38.75 -25.69
C GLN A 82 5.90 -37.68 -25.73
N GLY A 83 7.06 -38.01 -26.31
CA GLY A 83 8.17 -37.07 -26.47
C GLY A 83 7.76 -35.84 -27.29
N PHE A 84 7.02 -36.05 -28.38
CA PHE A 84 6.51 -34.96 -29.21
C PHE A 84 5.49 -34.10 -28.45
N SER A 85 4.56 -34.71 -27.72
CA SER A 85 3.57 -33.98 -26.90
C SER A 85 4.25 -33.06 -25.90
N LEU A 86 5.31 -33.54 -25.23
CA LEU A 86 6.11 -32.73 -24.31
C LEU A 86 6.79 -31.56 -25.02
N GLN A 87 7.50 -31.82 -26.12
CA GLN A 87 8.20 -30.77 -26.88
C GLN A 87 7.24 -29.74 -27.47
N HIS A 88 6.09 -30.18 -27.96
CA HIS A 88 5.03 -29.31 -28.45
C HIS A 88 4.48 -28.42 -27.33
N ALA A 89 4.20 -28.98 -26.15
CA ALA A 89 3.75 -28.21 -25.00
C ALA A 89 4.79 -27.17 -24.54
N LEU A 90 6.08 -27.52 -24.54
CA LEU A 90 7.19 -26.60 -24.25
C LEU A 90 7.27 -25.48 -25.29
N ALA A 91 7.19 -25.80 -26.59
CA ALA A 91 7.18 -24.82 -27.67
C ALA A 91 6.00 -23.85 -27.56
N GLN A 92 4.79 -24.36 -27.27
CA GLN A 92 3.60 -23.54 -27.02
C GLN A 92 3.74 -22.65 -25.77
N SER A 93 4.40 -23.15 -24.73
CA SER A 93 4.73 -22.33 -23.55
C SER A 93 5.71 -21.21 -23.89
N TYR A 94 6.75 -21.51 -24.66
CA TYR A 94 7.73 -20.50 -25.09
C TYR A 94 7.08 -19.43 -25.98
N GLN A 95 6.28 -19.84 -26.96
CA GLN A 95 5.55 -18.93 -27.83
C GLN A 95 4.64 -17.99 -27.05
N ARG A 96 3.86 -18.51 -26.09
CA ARG A 96 3.03 -17.68 -25.20
C ARG A 96 3.84 -16.68 -24.39
N ARG A 97 5.01 -17.07 -23.85
CA ARG A 97 5.90 -16.14 -23.14
C ARG A 97 6.46 -15.06 -24.07
N ALA A 98 6.82 -15.39 -25.30
CA ALA A 98 7.29 -14.43 -26.29
C ALA A 98 6.18 -13.43 -26.68
N HIS A 99 4.95 -13.90 -26.91
CA HIS A 99 3.78 -13.04 -27.17
C HIS A 99 3.47 -12.14 -25.96
N SER A 100 3.54 -12.68 -24.74
CA SER A 100 3.37 -11.94 -23.49
C SER A 100 4.42 -10.84 -23.35
N LEU A 101 5.70 -11.14 -23.61
CA LEU A 101 6.77 -10.15 -23.57
C LEU A 101 6.58 -9.06 -24.63
N HIS A 102 6.18 -9.44 -25.85
CA HIS A 102 5.89 -8.48 -26.92
C HIS A 102 4.76 -7.52 -26.52
N LEU A 103 3.67 -8.04 -25.97
CA LEU A 103 2.59 -7.21 -25.44
C LEU A 103 3.09 -6.30 -24.30
N ALA A 104 3.90 -6.82 -23.38
CA ALA A 104 4.43 -6.02 -22.28
C ALA A 104 5.30 -4.85 -22.77
N VAL A 105 6.12 -5.06 -23.81
CA VAL A 105 6.90 -3.97 -24.45
C VAL A 105 5.97 -2.91 -25.05
N GLN A 106 4.88 -3.32 -25.71
CA GLN A 106 3.88 -2.37 -26.21
C GLN A 106 3.20 -1.60 -25.06
N LEU A 107 2.83 -2.29 -23.98
CA LEU A 107 2.21 -1.69 -22.80
C LEU A 107 3.12 -0.69 -22.08
N LYS A 108 4.44 -0.91 -22.13
CA LYS A 108 5.44 0.03 -21.60
C LYS A 108 5.51 1.32 -22.43
N ALA A 109 5.27 1.23 -23.73
CA ALA A 109 5.16 2.41 -24.59
C ALA A 109 3.81 3.11 -24.40
N GLN A 110 2.73 2.36 -24.24
CA GLN A 110 1.38 2.89 -24.01
C GLN A 110 0.47 1.87 -23.30
N PRO A 111 -0.15 2.22 -22.16
CA PRO A 111 -1.11 1.37 -21.48
C PRO A 111 -2.37 1.14 -22.32
N LEU A 112 -3.05 0.02 -22.10
CA LEU A 112 -4.27 -0.32 -22.82
C LEU A 112 -5.39 -0.65 -21.84
N ASP A 113 -6.52 0.05 -21.98
CA ASP A 113 -7.76 -0.36 -21.33
C ASP A 113 -8.32 -1.63 -22.00
N LYS A 114 -8.77 -2.56 -21.16
CA LYS A 114 -9.35 -3.83 -21.56
C LYS A 114 -10.61 -4.11 -20.78
N LEU A 115 -11.59 -4.73 -21.44
CA LEU A 115 -12.73 -5.34 -20.74
C LEU A 115 -12.39 -6.77 -20.32
N GLY A 116 -12.28 -6.99 -19.01
CA GLY A 116 -12.07 -8.30 -18.40
C GLY A 116 -13.38 -8.88 -17.86
N PHE A 117 -13.57 -10.18 -18.01
CA PHE A 117 -14.74 -10.90 -17.48
C PHE A 117 -14.38 -11.64 -16.20
N VAL A 118 -15.18 -11.42 -15.16
CA VAL A 118 -14.92 -11.96 -13.83
C VAL A 118 -15.24 -13.46 -13.77
N VAL A 119 -14.31 -14.23 -13.22
CA VAL A 119 -14.40 -15.68 -13.04
C VAL A 119 -13.80 -16.07 -11.68
N ASP A 120 -14.20 -17.23 -11.16
CA ASP A 120 -13.78 -17.76 -9.85
C ASP A 120 -13.96 -16.76 -8.69
N VAL A 121 -15.20 -16.35 -8.43
CA VAL A 121 -15.55 -15.49 -7.28
C VAL A 121 -16.08 -16.35 -6.14
N GLU A 122 -15.25 -16.55 -5.12
CA GLU A 122 -15.57 -17.41 -3.98
C GLU A 122 -15.31 -16.69 -2.66
N ALA A 123 -16.20 -16.87 -1.69
CA ALA A 123 -16.03 -16.34 -0.35
C ALA A 123 -14.83 -17.01 0.35
N GLY A 124 -13.96 -16.22 0.97
CA GLY A 124 -12.74 -16.70 1.62
C GLY A 124 -11.53 -16.89 0.69
N SER A 125 -11.69 -16.73 -0.63
CA SER A 125 -10.56 -16.64 -1.56
C SER A 125 -9.73 -15.37 -1.29
N ARG A 126 -8.44 -15.41 -1.65
CA ARG A 126 -7.54 -14.25 -1.59
C ARG A 126 -7.62 -13.35 -2.83
N CYS A 127 -8.20 -13.84 -3.91
CA CYS A 127 -8.35 -13.11 -5.17
C CYS A 127 -9.59 -13.56 -5.95
N PHE A 128 -10.08 -12.70 -6.83
CA PHE A 128 -10.89 -13.13 -7.98
C PHE A 128 -10.00 -13.19 -9.22
N ARG A 129 -10.53 -13.71 -10.34
CA ARG A 129 -9.75 -13.78 -11.59
C ARG A 129 -10.50 -13.13 -12.74
N LEU A 130 -9.73 -12.62 -13.70
CA LEU A 130 -10.20 -11.97 -14.91
C LEU A 130 -9.83 -12.80 -16.13
N GLN A 131 -10.77 -12.92 -17.06
CA GLN A 131 -10.55 -13.55 -18.34
C GLN A 131 -10.65 -12.52 -19.46
N PHE A 132 -9.69 -12.57 -20.38
CA PHE A 132 -9.65 -11.75 -21.59
C PHE A 132 -9.73 -12.65 -22.84
N PRO A 133 -10.95 -12.98 -23.33
CA PRO A 133 -11.14 -13.97 -24.39
C PRO A 133 -10.35 -13.69 -25.67
N SER A 134 -10.14 -12.42 -26.01
CA SER A 134 -9.41 -11.99 -27.22
C SER A 134 -7.88 -12.01 -27.08
N ASN A 135 -7.35 -12.27 -25.88
CA ASN A 135 -5.93 -12.12 -25.55
C ASN A 135 -5.34 -13.34 -24.81
N ARG A 136 -5.88 -14.54 -25.04
CA ARG A 136 -5.49 -15.78 -24.32
C ARG A 136 -4.05 -16.22 -24.52
N GLU A 137 -3.45 -15.88 -25.66
CA GLU A 137 -2.04 -16.24 -25.96
C GLU A 137 -1.04 -15.25 -25.34
N THR A 138 -1.50 -14.04 -25.00
CA THR A 138 -0.64 -12.93 -24.56
C THR A 138 -0.79 -12.63 -23.07
N LEU A 139 -1.95 -12.92 -22.47
CA LEU A 139 -2.25 -12.66 -21.06
C LEU A 139 -2.44 -13.98 -20.28
N PRO A 140 -2.21 -13.99 -18.96
CA PRO A 140 -2.57 -15.12 -18.11
C PRO A 140 -4.07 -15.45 -18.25
N ASP A 141 -4.41 -16.73 -18.50
CA ASP A 141 -5.80 -17.22 -18.57
C ASP A 141 -6.08 -18.18 -17.39
N PRO A 142 -6.75 -17.71 -16.32
CA PRO A 142 -7.18 -16.33 -16.03
C PRO A 142 -6.13 -15.50 -15.25
N CYS A 143 -6.25 -14.17 -15.31
CA CYS A 143 -5.40 -13.20 -14.63
C CYS A 143 -5.92 -12.94 -13.20
N PRO A 144 -5.14 -13.21 -12.13
CA PRO A 144 -5.60 -13.00 -10.76
C PRO A 144 -5.58 -11.51 -10.36
N VAL A 145 -6.58 -11.09 -9.59
CA VAL A 145 -6.64 -9.77 -8.94
C VAL A 145 -6.80 -9.96 -7.42
N PRO A 146 -5.74 -9.77 -6.62
CA PRO A 146 -5.79 -9.95 -5.17
C PRO A 146 -6.73 -8.96 -4.49
N TYR A 147 -7.53 -9.41 -3.52
CA TYR A 147 -8.37 -8.51 -2.72
C TYR A 147 -7.54 -7.54 -1.87
N SER A 148 -6.32 -7.92 -1.50
CA SER A 148 -5.36 -7.03 -0.82
C SER A 148 -4.99 -5.82 -1.68
N SER A 149 -4.96 -5.97 -3.00
CA SER A 149 -4.63 -4.89 -3.95
C SER A 149 -5.76 -3.87 -4.11
N LEU A 150 -6.96 -4.18 -3.62
CA LEU A 150 -8.15 -3.33 -3.80
C LEU A 150 -8.32 -2.27 -2.71
N GLN A 151 -7.55 -2.36 -1.61
CA GLN A 151 -7.62 -1.42 -0.49
C GLN A 151 -9.09 -1.19 -0.01
N LEU A 152 -9.80 -2.30 0.24
CA LEU A 152 -11.18 -2.28 0.71
C LEU A 152 -11.26 -1.71 2.14
N ALA A 153 -12.39 -1.07 2.46
CA ALA A 153 -12.67 -0.61 3.82
C ALA A 153 -12.88 -1.78 4.79
N GLU A 154 -13.47 -2.87 4.29
CA GLU A 154 -13.80 -4.09 5.02
C GLU A 154 -13.48 -5.33 4.17
N HIS A 155 -13.40 -6.50 4.81
CA HIS A 155 -13.20 -7.75 4.06
C HIS A 155 -14.41 -8.00 3.13
N PRO A 156 -14.20 -8.62 1.94
CA PRO A 156 -15.31 -8.97 1.06
C PRO A 156 -16.32 -9.88 1.75
N HIS A 157 -17.61 -9.55 1.67
CA HIS A 157 -18.69 -10.34 2.26
C HIS A 157 -19.50 -11.07 1.18
N ALA A 158 -19.97 -12.28 1.47
CA ALA A 158 -20.83 -13.02 0.55
C ALA A 158 -22.21 -12.34 0.40
N LEU A 159 -22.74 -12.32 -0.83
CA LEU A 159 -24.09 -11.80 -1.09
C LEU A 159 -25.16 -12.76 -0.53
N ALA A 160 -26.19 -12.21 0.10
CA ALA A 160 -27.29 -13.00 0.64
C ALA A 160 -28.13 -13.60 -0.50
N GLY A 161 -28.31 -14.93 -0.50
CA GLY A 161 -29.20 -15.63 -1.43
C GLY A 161 -28.73 -15.74 -2.88
N ARG A 162 -27.50 -15.30 -3.21
CA ARG A 162 -26.90 -15.47 -4.55
C ARG A 162 -25.38 -15.56 -4.52
N PRO A 163 -24.73 -16.24 -5.48
CA PRO A 163 -23.28 -16.29 -5.55
C PRO A 163 -22.69 -14.91 -5.89
N GLY A 164 -21.60 -14.55 -5.24
CA GLY A 164 -20.89 -13.28 -5.43
C GLY A 164 -20.46 -12.64 -4.11
N LEU A 165 -19.76 -11.53 -4.22
CA LEU A 165 -19.21 -10.78 -3.11
C LEU A 165 -19.63 -9.31 -3.16
N GLN A 166 -19.77 -8.70 -2.00
CA GLN A 166 -19.89 -7.25 -1.85
C GLN A 166 -18.51 -6.68 -1.52
N LEU A 167 -18.10 -5.69 -2.31
CA LEU A 167 -16.88 -4.91 -2.13
C LEU A 167 -17.26 -3.50 -1.67
N LEU A 168 -16.61 -3.04 -0.60
CA LEU A 168 -16.88 -1.74 0.00
C LEU A 168 -15.59 -0.91 0.08
N TRP A 169 -15.62 0.29 -0.47
CA TRP A 169 -14.58 1.30 -0.30
C TRP A 169 -15.11 2.49 0.48
N ARG A 170 -14.22 3.11 1.24
CA ARG A 170 -14.45 4.35 1.97
C ARG A 170 -13.25 5.26 1.74
N ARG A 171 -13.40 6.29 0.90
CA ARG A 171 -12.29 7.17 0.48
C ARG A 171 -12.63 8.62 0.71
N ARG A 172 -11.62 9.44 0.98
CA ARG A 172 -11.75 10.90 1.00
C ARG A 172 -11.52 11.42 -0.42
N VAL A 173 -12.56 11.95 -1.05
CA VAL A 173 -12.51 12.43 -2.44
C VAL A 173 -13.05 13.85 -2.47
N TYR A 174 -12.21 14.78 -2.89
CA TYR A 174 -12.52 16.21 -2.95
C TYR A 174 -12.27 16.74 -4.36
N SER A 175 -13.08 17.71 -4.78
CA SER A 175 -12.84 18.47 -6.01
C SER A 175 -12.20 19.80 -5.63
N VAL A 176 -11.04 20.11 -6.21
CA VAL A 176 -10.33 21.36 -5.93
C VAL A 176 -11.00 22.54 -6.64
N GLN A 177 -11.65 22.29 -7.77
CA GLN A 177 -12.39 23.31 -8.51
C GLN A 177 -13.85 23.33 -8.05
N GLY A 178 -14.28 24.43 -7.39
CA GLY A 178 -15.63 24.56 -6.84
C GLY A 178 -16.78 24.48 -7.86
N SER A 179 -16.49 24.64 -9.16
CA SER A 179 -17.48 24.52 -10.24
C SER A 179 -17.92 23.08 -10.52
N SER A 180 -17.12 22.08 -10.12
CA SER A 180 -17.37 20.66 -10.44
C SER A 180 -17.48 19.84 -9.16
N PRO A 181 -18.58 19.09 -8.94
CA PRO A 181 -18.68 18.20 -7.79
C PRO A 181 -17.71 17.03 -7.93
N PRO A 182 -17.23 16.43 -6.81
CA PRO A 182 -16.42 15.24 -6.87
C PRO A 182 -17.23 14.07 -7.42
N LEU A 183 -16.60 13.29 -8.29
CA LEU A 183 -17.16 12.10 -8.89
C LEU A 183 -16.68 10.84 -8.15
N PRO A 184 -17.47 9.76 -8.17
CA PRO A 184 -18.83 9.65 -8.69
C PRO A 184 -19.86 10.37 -7.82
N LEU A 185 -20.94 10.82 -8.45
CA LEU A 185 -22.07 11.43 -7.75
C LEU A 185 -22.80 10.39 -6.87
N PRO A 186 -23.36 10.80 -5.71
CA PRO A 186 -24.18 9.91 -4.89
C PRO A 186 -25.38 9.36 -5.65
N GLY A 187 -25.68 8.08 -5.46
CA GLY A 187 -26.75 7.36 -6.15
C GLY A 187 -26.28 6.06 -6.77
N THR A 188 -27.11 5.49 -7.64
CA THR A 188 -26.80 4.28 -8.39
C THR A 188 -26.10 4.65 -9.69
N VAL A 189 -24.84 4.26 -9.84
CA VAL A 189 -24.08 4.42 -11.09
C VAL A 189 -24.37 3.23 -11.99
N LEU A 190 -24.81 3.48 -13.22
CA LEU A 190 -25.13 2.45 -14.20
C LEU A 190 -23.87 1.92 -14.89
N ASP A 191 -23.91 0.66 -15.31
CA ASP A 191 -22.82 0.04 -16.07
C ASP A 191 -22.67 0.71 -17.45
N PRO A 192 -21.51 1.29 -17.80
CA PRO A 192 -21.30 1.90 -19.11
C PRO A 192 -21.05 0.87 -20.22
N HIS A 193 -20.65 -0.36 -19.87
CA HIS A 193 -20.16 -1.38 -20.80
C HIS A 193 -21.17 -2.50 -21.07
N THR A 194 -22.16 -2.67 -20.18
CA THR A 194 -23.20 -3.70 -20.36
C THR A 194 -24.60 -3.08 -20.45
N CYS A 195 -25.41 -3.64 -21.34
CA CYS A 195 -26.83 -3.31 -21.47
C CYS A 195 -27.67 -4.59 -21.50
N GLY A 196 -28.88 -4.52 -20.93
CA GLY A 196 -29.84 -5.60 -20.98
C GLY A 196 -30.51 -5.67 -22.35
N VAL A 197 -30.46 -6.83 -23.00
CA VAL A 197 -31.09 -7.06 -24.31
C VAL A 197 -32.34 -7.93 -24.12
N GLN A 198 -33.47 -7.48 -24.67
CA GLN A 198 -34.70 -8.28 -24.64
C GLN A 198 -34.50 -9.62 -25.37
N THR A 199 -35.09 -10.69 -24.86
CA THR A 199 -34.93 -12.06 -25.42
C THR A 199 -35.31 -12.16 -26.89
N ALA A 200 -36.37 -11.46 -27.33
CA ALA A 200 -36.80 -11.46 -28.73
C ALA A 200 -35.73 -10.84 -29.65
N LEU A 201 -35.19 -9.68 -29.25
CA LEU A 201 -34.09 -9.02 -29.96
C LEU A 201 -32.83 -9.89 -29.97
N TRP A 202 -32.49 -10.53 -28.85
CA TRP A 202 -31.34 -11.43 -28.79
C TRP A 202 -31.47 -12.61 -29.76
N LYS A 203 -32.64 -13.26 -29.83
CA LYS A 203 -32.90 -14.35 -30.80
C LYS A 203 -32.76 -13.87 -32.26
N GLN A 204 -33.27 -12.67 -32.56
CA GLN A 204 -33.11 -12.06 -33.89
C GLN A 204 -31.63 -11.80 -34.22
N LEU A 205 -30.87 -11.25 -33.26
CA LEU A 205 -29.43 -11.03 -33.42
C LEU A 205 -28.68 -12.34 -33.64
N LEU A 206 -29.00 -13.39 -32.88
CA LEU A 206 -28.39 -14.71 -33.07
C LEU A 206 -28.66 -15.27 -34.47
N ALA A 207 -29.90 -15.21 -34.95
CA ALA A 207 -30.25 -15.66 -36.29
C ALA A 207 -29.50 -14.87 -37.39
N LEU A 208 -29.37 -13.54 -37.22
CA LEU A 208 -28.61 -12.70 -38.15
C LEU A 208 -27.11 -13.04 -38.14
N VAL A 209 -26.54 -13.32 -36.96
CA VAL A 209 -25.14 -13.73 -36.81
C VAL A 209 -24.89 -15.12 -37.40
N GLU A 210 -25.79 -16.08 -37.19
CA GLU A 210 -25.74 -17.42 -37.80
C GLU A 210 -25.77 -17.34 -39.33
N LEU A 211 -26.59 -16.45 -39.88
CA LEU A 211 -26.67 -16.16 -41.32
C LEU A 211 -25.55 -15.23 -41.82
N GLN A 212 -24.61 -14.82 -40.96
CA GLN A 212 -23.49 -13.91 -41.27
C GLN A 212 -23.91 -12.53 -41.82
N ARG A 213 -25.11 -12.06 -41.48
CA ARG A 213 -25.67 -10.76 -41.91
C ARG A 213 -25.23 -9.64 -40.94
N TRP A 214 -23.93 -9.38 -40.88
CA TRP A 214 -23.32 -8.44 -39.93
C TRP A 214 -23.85 -7.00 -39.99
N PRO A 215 -24.06 -6.37 -41.17
CA PRO A 215 -24.53 -4.99 -41.24
C PRO A 215 -25.93 -4.81 -40.65
N GLU A 216 -26.80 -5.79 -40.84
CA GLU A 216 -28.17 -5.77 -40.31
C GLU A 216 -28.20 -5.99 -38.81
N ALA A 217 -27.35 -6.89 -38.30
CA ALA A 217 -27.18 -7.06 -36.86
C ALA A 217 -26.66 -5.75 -36.23
N ALA A 218 -25.71 -5.07 -36.88
CA ALA A 218 -25.18 -3.78 -36.40
C ALA A 218 -26.25 -2.68 -36.41
N ALA A 219 -27.03 -2.55 -37.50
CA ALA A 219 -28.12 -1.59 -37.60
C ALA A 219 -29.19 -1.83 -36.51
N LEU A 220 -29.56 -3.10 -36.27
CA LEU A 220 -30.53 -3.48 -35.26
C LEU A 220 -30.06 -3.16 -33.83
N ILE A 221 -28.76 -3.32 -33.56
CA ILE A 221 -28.14 -2.90 -32.29
C ILE A 221 -28.15 -1.37 -32.16
N GLN A 222 -27.85 -0.63 -33.22
CA GLN A 222 -27.85 0.84 -33.18
C GLN A 222 -29.26 1.40 -32.97
N GLU A 223 -30.27 0.83 -33.63
CA GLU A 223 -31.67 1.27 -33.54
C GLU A 223 -32.27 0.99 -32.16
N LYS A 224 -32.02 -0.20 -31.58
CA LYS A 224 -32.64 -0.64 -30.32
C LYS A 224 -31.74 -0.54 -29.09
N GLY A 225 -30.45 -0.25 -29.26
CA GLY A 225 -29.47 -0.18 -28.18
C GLY A 225 -29.68 0.99 -27.22
N GLY A 226 -30.21 2.11 -27.70
CA GLY A 226 -30.48 3.30 -26.87
C GLY A 226 -31.60 3.13 -25.84
N ALA A 227 -32.56 2.23 -26.10
CA ALA A 227 -33.72 2.00 -25.24
C ALA A 227 -33.51 0.85 -24.21
N SER A 228 -32.31 0.28 -24.17
CA SER A 228 -32.02 -0.92 -23.39
C SER A 228 -31.70 -0.57 -21.92
N PRO A 229 -32.31 -1.25 -20.93
CA PRO A 229 -32.05 -0.96 -19.52
C PRO A 229 -30.60 -1.30 -19.17
N ARG A 230 -29.92 -0.39 -18.48
CA ARG A 230 -28.57 -0.64 -17.93
C ARG A 230 -28.68 -1.08 -16.47
N ARG A 231 -27.84 -2.04 -16.08
CA ARG A 231 -27.80 -2.52 -14.70
C ARG A 231 -27.09 -1.49 -13.82
N GLY A 232 -27.57 -1.30 -12.58
CA GLY A 232 -26.82 -0.58 -11.55
C GLY A 232 -25.53 -1.33 -11.23
N LEU A 233 -24.39 -0.67 -11.45
CA LEU A 233 -23.05 -1.24 -11.25
C LEU A 233 -22.56 -1.00 -9.83
N VAL A 234 -22.77 0.21 -9.31
CA VAL A 234 -22.20 0.69 -8.06
C VAL A 234 -23.21 1.55 -7.32
N GLN A 235 -23.30 1.37 -6.01
CA GLN A 235 -24.03 2.27 -5.11
C GLN A 235 -23.02 3.22 -4.46
N VAL A 236 -23.24 4.52 -4.63
CA VAL A 236 -22.37 5.58 -4.10
C VAL A 236 -23.16 6.38 -3.07
N GLN A 237 -22.58 6.58 -1.89
CA GLN A 237 -23.18 7.39 -0.84
C GLN A 237 -22.10 8.29 -0.22
N ARG A 238 -22.51 9.45 0.28
CA ARG A 238 -21.66 10.24 1.16
C ARG A 238 -21.94 9.84 2.60
N SER A 239 -20.87 9.64 3.36
CA SER A 239 -20.95 9.42 4.80
C SER A 239 -21.66 10.58 5.51
N ARG A 240 -22.21 10.30 6.69
CA ARG A 240 -22.91 11.32 7.51
C ARG A 240 -22.05 12.51 7.90
N CYS A 241 -20.72 12.33 7.96
CA CYS A 241 -19.79 13.43 8.23
C CYS A 241 -19.38 14.20 6.97
N GLY A 242 -19.86 13.83 5.78
CA GLY A 242 -19.60 14.55 4.53
C GLY A 242 -18.24 14.29 3.88
N HIS A 243 -17.23 13.84 4.64
CA HIS A 243 -15.85 13.69 4.14
C HIS A 243 -15.54 12.37 3.40
N PHE A 244 -16.30 11.30 3.66
CA PHE A 244 -16.07 10.03 2.99
C PHE A 244 -17.10 9.78 1.91
N LEU A 245 -16.59 9.34 0.76
CA LEU A 245 -17.33 8.66 -0.29
C LEU A 245 -17.31 7.16 -0.01
N GLU A 246 -18.50 6.59 0.19
CA GLU A 246 -18.72 5.17 0.39
C GLU A 246 -19.20 4.57 -0.93
N VAL A 247 -18.42 3.64 -1.46
CA VAL A 247 -18.65 3.03 -2.76
C VAL A 247 -18.85 1.53 -2.53
N ALA A 248 -20.04 1.02 -2.84
CA ALA A 248 -20.38 -0.38 -2.73
C ALA A 248 -20.59 -0.98 -4.12
N ARG A 249 -19.84 -2.04 -4.45
CA ARG A 249 -19.98 -2.77 -5.71
C ARG A 249 -20.21 -4.24 -5.43
N GLU A 250 -21.17 -4.83 -6.12
CA GLU A 250 -21.36 -6.27 -6.14
C GLU A 250 -20.50 -6.87 -7.24
N LEU A 251 -19.84 -7.99 -6.93
CA LEU A 251 -18.96 -8.72 -7.83
C LEU A 251 -19.43 -10.17 -7.93
N GLY A 252 -19.83 -10.60 -9.12
CA GLY A 252 -20.19 -11.97 -9.44
C GLY A 252 -19.44 -12.49 -10.66
N SER A 253 -19.46 -13.81 -10.86
CA SER A 253 -18.93 -14.38 -12.09
C SER A 253 -19.76 -13.93 -13.30
N GLY A 254 -19.08 -13.53 -14.38
CA GLY A 254 -19.68 -12.96 -15.57
C GLY A 254 -19.75 -11.43 -15.57
N ASP A 255 -19.48 -10.76 -14.45
CA ASP A 255 -19.42 -9.29 -14.44
C ASP A 255 -18.26 -8.78 -15.33
N THR A 256 -18.45 -7.61 -15.93
CA THR A 256 -17.46 -6.96 -16.80
C THR A 256 -16.73 -5.85 -16.05
N LEU A 257 -15.40 -5.88 -16.05
CA LEU A 257 -14.54 -4.86 -15.45
C LEU A 257 -13.73 -4.15 -16.54
N GLN A 258 -13.64 -2.83 -16.44
CA GLN A 258 -12.66 -2.04 -17.21
C GLN A 258 -11.35 -1.99 -16.43
N VAL A 259 -10.31 -2.61 -16.97
CA VAL A 259 -8.99 -2.67 -16.35
C VAL A 259 -7.95 -2.18 -17.35
N GLN A 260 -7.11 -1.25 -16.90
CA GLN A 260 -5.94 -0.85 -17.65
C GLN A 260 -4.82 -1.84 -17.42
N LEU A 261 -4.22 -2.32 -18.51
CA LEU A 261 -3.01 -3.12 -18.46
C LEU A 261 -1.80 -2.21 -18.66
N GLY A 262 -0.78 -2.42 -17.83
CA GLY A 262 0.55 -1.86 -17.96
C GLY A 262 1.60 -2.97 -18.05
N ALA A 263 2.87 -2.59 -17.97
CA ALA A 263 4.00 -3.51 -17.98
C ALA A 263 4.70 -3.49 -16.62
N SER A 264 4.93 -4.66 -16.02
CA SER A 264 5.71 -4.80 -14.79
C SER A 264 6.86 -5.78 -14.97
N LEU A 265 7.94 -5.57 -14.22
CA LEU A 265 9.05 -6.52 -14.15
C LEU A 265 8.73 -7.59 -13.10
N GLN A 266 8.66 -8.85 -13.50
CA GLN A 266 8.43 -9.98 -12.61
C GLN A 266 9.55 -11.01 -12.81
N HIS A 267 10.32 -11.27 -11.75
CA HIS A 267 11.47 -12.19 -11.79
C HIS A 267 12.45 -11.88 -12.94
N GLY A 268 12.67 -10.59 -13.22
CA GLY A 268 13.55 -10.14 -14.31
C GLY A 268 12.93 -10.13 -15.72
N PHE A 269 11.68 -10.53 -15.88
CA PHE A 269 10.98 -10.50 -17.16
C PHE A 269 9.89 -9.42 -17.19
N LEU A 270 9.81 -8.68 -18.29
CA LEU A 270 8.72 -7.74 -18.50
C LEU A 270 7.45 -8.50 -18.88
N VAL A 271 6.38 -8.33 -18.10
CA VAL A 271 5.11 -9.01 -18.29
C VAL A 271 3.93 -8.04 -18.24
N PRO A 272 2.82 -8.32 -18.95
CA PRO A 272 1.59 -7.54 -18.82
C PRO A 272 1.00 -7.74 -17.42
N SER A 273 0.58 -6.66 -16.79
CA SER A 273 -0.09 -6.71 -15.49
C SER A 273 -1.20 -5.66 -15.38
N PRO A 274 -2.27 -5.93 -14.60
CA PRO A 274 -3.24 -4.91 -14.23
C PRO A 274 -2.54 -3.73 -13.54
N GLN A 275 -2.75 -2.52 -14.07
CA GLN A 275 -2.19 -1.29 -13.52
C GLN A 275 -3.26 -0.47 -12.80
N LEU A 276 -4.44 -0.36 -13.40
CA LEU A 276 -5.54 0.47 -12.90
C LEU A 276 -6.86 -0.29 -13.06
N TRP A 277 -7.75 -0.21 -12.07
CA TRP A 277 -9.13 -0.64 -12.20
C TRP A 277 -10.08 0.54 -12.06
N THR A 278 -10.85 0.83 -13.11
CA THR A 278 -11.95 1.79 -13.09
C THR A 278 -13.20 1.14 -12.51
N VAL A 279 -13.49 1.38 -11.24
CA VAL A 279 -14.65 0.80 -10.55
C VAL A 279 -15.92 1.52 -10.97
N ALA A 280 -15.85 2.84 -11.09
CA ALA A 280 -16.90 3.72 -11.63
C ALA A 280 -16.23 4.94 -12.29
N PRO A 281 -16.91 5.68 -13.19
CA PRO A 281 -16.39 6.94 -13.72
C PRO A 281 -16.00 7.91 -12.59
N GLY A 282 -14.77 8.41 -12.62
CA GLY A 282 -14.19 9.26 -11.56
C GLY A 282 -13.74 8.51 -10.30
N PHE A 283 -13.85 7.19 -10.24
CA PHE A 283 -13.32 6.37 -9.15
C PHE A 283 -12.51 5.19 -9.69
N SER A 284 -11.21 5.42 -9.80
CA SER A 284 -10.22 4.46 -10.24
C SER A 284 -9.31 4.02 -9.08
N LEU A 285 -8.80 2.80 -9.13
CA LEU A 285 -7.86 2.22 -8.16
C LEU A 285 -6.55 1.89 -8.88
N CYS A 286 -5.43 2.46 -8.45
CA CYS A 286 -4.13 2.07 -8.99
C CYS A 286 -3.65 0.82 -8.27
N LEU A 287 -3.70 -0.30 -8.98
CA LEU A 287 -3.25 -1.60 -8.46
C LEU A 287 -1.72 -1.68 -8.42
N GLU A 288 -1.04 -0.89 -9.26
CA GLU A 288 0.41 -0.90 -9.41
C GLU A 288 1.14 -0.49 -8.11
N HIS A 289 0.83 0.70 -7.56
CA HIS A 289 1.50 1.17 -6.35
C HIS A 289 1.04 0.41 -5.10
N VAL A 290 -0.15 -0.21 -5.12
CA VAL A 290 -0.61 -1.02 -4.00
C VAL A 290 0.14 -2.34 -3.93
N GLU A 291 0.39 -2.98 -5.08
CA GLU A 291 1.15 -4.23 -5.15
C GLU A 291 2.66 -4.02 -5.04
N ARG A 292 3.18 -2.93 -5.60
CA ARG A 292 4.62 -2.64 -5.68
C ARG A 292 4.91 -1.17 -5.34
N PRO A 293 4.72 -0.76 -4.07
CA PRO A 293 4.97 0.62 -3.65
C PRO A 293 6.44 1.02 -3.84
N GLY A 294 7.38 0.10 -3.61
CA GLY A 294 8.81 0.34 -3.82
C GLY A 294 9.14 0.74 -5.24
N ASP A 295 8.69 -0.03 -6.24
CA ASP A 295 8.93 0.26 -7.65
C ASP A 295 8.29 1.57 -8.12
N CYS A 296 7.17 1.96 -7.51
CA CYS A 296 6.43 3.17 -7.88
C CYS A 296 6.99 4.44 -7.25
N PHE A 297 7.37 4.39 -5.98
CA PHE A 297 7.73 5.57 -5.21
C PHE A 297 9.22 5.73 -4.97
N LEU A 298 10.03 4.72 -5.26
CA LEU A 298 11.46 4.72 -4.95
C LEU A 298 12.28 4.40 -6.20
N GLY A 299 13.20 5.30 -6.57
CA GLY A 299 14.18 5.10 -7.64
C GLY A 299 15.50 4.47 -7.19
N HIS A 300 15.54 3.83 -6.01
CA HIS A 300 16.80 3.46 -5.35
C HIS A 300 17.23 2.02 -5.63
N VAL A 301 18.54 1.81 -5.77
CA VAL A 301 19.16 0.48 -5.77
C VAL A 301 19.49 0.11 -4.32
N TYR A 302 18.93 -0.99 -3.84
CA TYR A 302 19.19 -1.47 -2.48
C TYR A 302 20.57 -2.10 -2.36
N GLN A 303 21.33 -1.65 -1.38
CA GLN A 303 22.59 -2.27 -0.98
C GLN A 303 22.36 -3.16 0.23
N ALA A 304 23.04 -4.31 0.30
CA ALA A 304 22.93 -5.18 1.46
C ALA A 304 23.50 -4.48 2.71
N PRO A 305 22.78 -4.51 3.86
CA PRO A 305 23.32 -4.02 5.13
C PRO A 305 24.63 -4.70 5.48
N ARG A 306 25.55 -3.94 6.07
CA ARG A 306 26.88 -4.40 6.51
C ARG A 306 27.01 -4.34 8.01
N ASP A 307 27.95 -5.11 8.54
CA ASP A 307 28.31 -5.09 9.97
C ASP A 307 29.10 -3.83 10.35
N ARG A 308 29.76 -3.19 9.38
CA ARG A 308 30.57 -1.98 9.57
C ARG A 308 30.42 -1.04 8.38
N TYR A 309 30.44 0.25 8.70
CA TYR A 309 30.35 1.35 7.74
C TYR A 309 31.54 2.30 7.96
N ARG A 310 32.00 2.93 6.89
CA ARG A 310 33.15 3.85 6.89
C ARG A 310 32.79 5.15 7.59
N ASP A 311 31.64 5.71 7.23
CA ASP A 311 31.15 7.01 7.64
C ASP A 311 29.61 7.03 7.67
N VAL A 312 29.07 8.14 8.16
CA VAL A 312 27.62 8.36 8.27
C VAL A 312 26.97 8.38 6.89
N ASP A 313 27.64 8.90 5.87
CA ASP A 313 27.15 8.93 4.49
C ASP A 313 26.92 7.52 3.94
N GLU A 314 27.87 6.60 4.12
CA GLU A 314 27.72 5.20 3.71
C GLU A 314 26.58 4.51 4.47
N TYR A 315 26.44 4.79 5.76
CA TYR A 315 25.33 4.26 6.56
C TYR A 315 23.97 4.77 6.05
N ALA A 316 23.84 6.08 5.84
CA ALA A 316 22.62 6.71 5.32
C ALA A 316 22.27 6.19 3.93
N CYS A 317 23.24 6.13 3.01
CA CYS A 317 23.05 5.60 1.66
C CYS A 317 22.51 4.15 1.65
N VAL A 318 22.83 3.35 2.65
CA VAL A 318 22.33 1.97 2.79
C VAL A 318 20.96 1.94 3.46
N TRP A 319 20.76 2.68 4.56
CA TRP A 319 19.56 2.56 5.40
C TRP A 319 18.38 3.45 4.99
N GLU A 320 18.62 4.63 4.40
CA GLU A 320 17.54 5.51 3.94
C GLU A 320 16.60 4.84 2.94
N PRO A 321 17.07 4.10 1.91
CA PRO A 321 16.18 3.40 0.99
C PRO A 321 15.28 2.37 1.68
N PHE A 322 15.79 1.64 2.69
CA PHE A 322 14.98 0.70 3.46
C PHE A 322 13.93 1.41 4.33
N CYS A 323 14.30 2.54 4.94
CA CYS A 323 13.36 3.35 5.70
C CYS A 323 12.24 3.89 4.81
N ALA A 324 12.59 4.38 3.61
CA ALA A 324 11.66 4.86 2.62
C ALA A 324 10.76 3.74 2.05
N LEU A 325 11.29 2.52 1.87
CA LEU A 325 10.51 1.34 1.46
C LEU A 325 9.45 0.96 2.48
N GLU A 326 9.83 0.94 3.76
CA GLU A 326 8.89 0.68 4.85
C GLU A 326 7.86 1.82 4.95
N SER A 327 8.28 3.08 4.78
CA SER A 327 7.41 4.26 4.75
C SER A 327 6.37 4.20 3.64
N ALA A 328 6.78 3.86 2.40
CA ALA A 328 5.90 3.69 1.26
C ALA A 328 4.91 2.53 1.46
N THR A 329 5.41 1.39 1.96
CA THR A 329 4.59 0.21 2.24
C THR A 329 3.57 0.50 3.37
N GLY A 330 4.00 1.19 4.42
CA GLY A 330 3.16 1.63 5.53
C GLY A 330 2.06 2.60 5.11
N ALA A 331 2.41 3.61 4.30
CA ALA A 331 1.45 4.58 3.76
C ALA A 331 0.35 3.92 2.92
N VAL A 332 0.72 2.97 2.05
CA VAL A 332 -0.23 2.18 1.26
C VAL A 332 -1.09 1.26 2.13
N ALA A 333 -0.50 0.62 3.14
CA ALA A 333 -1.18 -0.33 4.02
C ALA A 333 -2.19 0.35 4.97
N GLU A 334 -1.91 1.57 5.44
CA GLU A 334 -2.81 2.32 6.31
C GLU A 334 -4.11 2.70 5.57
N ASN A 335 -4.04 2.88 4.25
CA ASN A 335 -5.18 3.17 3.37
C ASN A 335 -5.93 4.46 3.79
N ASP A 336 -5.20 5.47 4.26
CA ASP A 336 -5.73 6.79 4.63
C ASP A 336 -5.48 7.84 3.54
N SER A 337 -5.62 7.45 2.27
CA SER A 337 -5.35 8.36 1.15
C SER A 337 -6.42 9.45 0.99
N VAL A 338 -6.02 10.58 0.41
CA VAL A 338 -6.92 11.66 -0.02
C VAL A 338 -6.81 11.83 -1.53
N THR A 339 -7.93 11.73 -2.22
CA THR A 339 -8.02 11.95 -3.66
C THR A 339 -8.49 13.37 -3.94
N LEU A 340 -7.67 14.13 -4.65
CA LEU A 340 -7.97 15.47 -5.15
C LEU A 340 -8.27 15.38 -6.65
N GLN A 341 -9.52 15.64 -7.03
CA GLN A 341 -9.95 15.74 -8.42
C GLN A 341 -9.88 17.19 -8.90
N HIS A 342 -9.79 17.34 -10.22
CA HIS A 342 -9.75 18.64 -10.88
C HIS A 342 -8.58 19.53 -10.40
N LEU A 343 -7.43 18.92 -10.08
CA LEU A 343 -6.25 19.63 -9.62
C LEU A 343 -5.38 20.04 -10.82
N SER A 344 -5.05 21.33 -10.93
CA SER A 344 -4.09 21.82 -11.91
C SER A 344 -2.66 21.63 -11.39
N VAL A 345 -1.80 21.00 -12.20
CA VAL A 345 -0.36 20.84 -11.92
C VAL A 345 0.43 21.65 -12.95
N SER A 346 1.35 22.49 -12.48
CA SER A 346 2.30 23.19 -13.33
C SER A 346 3.60 22.39 -13.42
N TRP A 347 3.99 21.99 -14.63
CA TRP A 347 5.20 21.21 -14.88
C TRP A 347 6.39 22.11 -15.24
N ASP A 348 7.58 21.80 -14.70
CA ASP A 348 8.83 22.48 -15.07
C ASP A 348 9.48 21.77 -16.27
N VAL A 349 9.26 22.32 -17.46
CA VAL A 349 9.74 21.76 -18.74
C VAL A 349 11.26 21.89 -18.88
N SER A 350 11.91 22.80 -18.13
CA SER A 350 13.35 23.09 -18.26
C SER A 350 14.25 22.07 -17.55
N ARG A 351 13.70 21.33 -16.57
CA ARG A 351 14.42 20.33 -15.74
C ARG A 351 14.16 18.88 -16.16
N MET A 352 13.94 18.67 -17.45
CA MET A 352 13.78 17.35 -18.07
C MET A 352 15.07 16.67 -18.62
N PRO A 353 16.34 16.90 -18.16
CA PRO A 353 17.49 16.23 -18.79
C PRO A 353 17.55 14.70 -18.64
N GLN A 354 16.81 14.11 -17.68
CA GLN A 354 16.92 12.68 -17.32
C GLN A 354 15.59 11.91 -17.24
N GLY A 355 14.49 12.48 -17.76
CA GLY A 355 13.16 11.82 -17.73
C GLY A 355 12.43 11.88 -16.39
N GLN A 356 12.98 12.57 -15.39
CA GLN A 356 12.29 12.88 -14.14
C GLN A 356 11.46 14.16 -14.29
N LEU A 357 10.14 14.01 -14.23
CA LEU A 357 9.18 15.09 -14.34
C LEU A 357 9.00 15.77 -12.97
N GLN A 358 9.19 17.09 -12.92
CA GLN A 358 8.99 17.90 -11.72
C GLN A 358 7.85 18.89 -11.93
N GLY A 359 7.09 19.14 -10.87
CA GLY A 359 5.99 20.08 -10.93
C GLY A 359 5.64 20.68 -9.60
N ALA A 360 4.59 21.49 -9.60
CA ALA A 360 3.99 22.02 -8.40
C ALA A 360 2.48 22.17 -8.58
N PHE A 361 1.75 22.12 -7.47
CA PHE A 361 0.36 22.53 -7.42
C PHE A 361 0.12 23.43 -6.22
N ARG A 362 -1.01 24.14 -6.23
CA ARG A 362 -1.37 25.10 -5.19
C ARG A 362 -2.71 24.70 -4.59
N LEU A 363 -2.79 24.69 -3.27
CA LEU A 363 -4.04 24.50 -2.54
C LEU A 363 -4.31 25.72 -1.67
N GLU A 364 -5.55 26.23 -1.75
CA GLU A 364 -5.99 27.35 -0.94
C GLU A 364 -6.18 26.92 0.53
N ALA A 365 -5.81 27.80 1.47
CA ALA A 365 -5.98 27.52 2.89
C ALA A 365 -7.46 27.27 3.24
N ALA A 366 -8.37 28.05 2.66
CA ALA A 366 -9.81 27.87 2.82
C ALA A 366 -10.29 26.48 2.38
N PHE A 367 -9.78 25.96 1.25
CA PHE A 367 -10.09 24.60 0.78
C PHE A 367 -9.62 23.53 1.77
N LEU A 368 -8.40 23.66 2.29
CA LEU A 368 -7.84 22.71 3.25
C LEU A 368 -8.62 22.70 4.57
N GLU A 369 -9.04 23.87 5.03
CA GLU A 369 -9.87 24.04 6.23
C GLU A 369 -11.27 23.47 6.05
N GLU A 370 -11.97 23.84 4.96
CA GLU A 370 -13.32 23.36 4.65
C GLU A 370 -13.37 21.82 4.53
N ASN A 371 -12.37 21.23 3.87
CA ASN A 371 -12.32 19.80 3.62
C ASN A 371 -11.60 19.00 4.72
N CYS A 372 -11.15 19.66 5.79
CA CYS A 372 -10.45 19.05 6.92
C CYS A 372 -9.25 18.18 6.48
N VAL A 373 -8.46 18.68 5.52
CA VAL A 373 -7.25 18.00 5.04
C VAL A 373 -6.09 18.32 5.98
N ASP A 374 -6.07 17.63 7.12
CA ASP A 374 -5.04 17.78 8.16
C ASP A 374 -3.91 16.76 7.96
N MET A 375 -3.08 17.01 6.95
CA MET A 375 -1.90 16.19 6.65
C MET A 375 -0.72 17.05 6.25
N ASN A 376 0.49 16.53 6.50
CA ASN A 376 1.69 17.19 6.01
C ASN A 376 1.87 16.95 4.50
N LEU A 377 1.40 17.91 3.71
CA LEU A 377 1.49 17.88 2.25
C LEU A 377 2.92 17.90 1.72
N SER A 378 3.94 18.21 2.54
CA SER A 378 5.35 18.12 2.12
C SER A 378 5.90 16.69 2.23
N CYS A 379 5.19 15.78 2.88
CA CYS A 379 5.64 14.41 3.15
C CYS A 379 4.61 13.36 2.69
N CYS A 380 4.17 13.45 1.44
CA CYS A 380 3.21 12.55 0.82
C CYS A 380 3.82 11.82 -0.38
N TYR A 381 3.43 10.56 -0.57
CA TYR A 381 3.52 9.90 -1.87
C TYR A 381 2.31 10.28 -2.73
N LEU A 382 2.49 10.26 -4.05
CA LEU A 382 1.53 10.78 -5.02
C LEU A 382 1.24 9.74 -6.10
N CYS A 383 -0.03 9.52 -6.42
CA CYS A 383 -0.45 8.85 -7.65
C CYS A 383 -1.26 9.84 -8.49
N ILE A 384 -0.67 10.35 -9.57
CA ILE A 384 -1.26 11.34 -10.47
C ILE A 384 -1.85 10.62 -11.68
N ARG A 385 -3.09 10.97 -12.05
CA ARG A 385 -3.84 10.34 -13.13
C ARG A 385 -4.45 11.39 -14.05
N LEU A 386 -4.32 11.14 -15.35
CA LEU A 386 -5.07 11.86 -16.39
C LEU A 386 -5.89 10.83 -17.17
N GLU A 387 -7.20 10.79 -16.87
CA GLU A 387 -8.15 9.85 -17.46
C GLU A 387 -8.64 10.32 -18.83
N GLY A 388 -9.07 9.39 -19.70
CA GLY A 388 -9.76 9.71 -20.95
C GLY A 388 -8.88 10.09 -22.15
N LEU A 389 -7.59 9.75 -22.11
CA LEU A 389 -6.69 9.99 -23.25
C LEU A 389 -7.04 9.06 -24.42
N PRO A 390 -7.06 9.54 -25.67
CA PRO A 390 -7.40 8.71 -26.82
C PRO A 390 -6.30 7.70 -27.10
N ALA A 391 -6.64 6.41 -27.15
CA ALA A 391 -5.72 5.40 -27.65
C ALA A 391 -5.66 5.53 -29.19
N PRO A 392 -4.48 5.68 -29.82
CA PRO A 392 -4.37 5.61 -31.26
C PRO A 392 -4.96 4.30 -31.74
N THR A 393 -5.90 4.35 -32.68
CA THR A 393 -6.29 3.16 -33.44
C THR A 393 -5.04 2.67 -34.16
N ALA A 394 -4.34 1.70 -33.58
CA ALA A 394 -3.21 1.07 -34.23
C ALA A 394 -3.63 0.64 -35.65
N SER A 395 -2.75 0.91 -36.61
CA SER A 395 -2.74 0.36 -37.96
C SER A 395 -3.07 -1.15 -37.96
N PRO A 396 -3.58 -1.71 -39.08
CA PRO A 396 -4.33 -2.98 -39.07
C PRO A 396 -3.53 -4.07 -38.36
N ARG A 397 -4.10 -4.57 -37.25
CA ARG A 397 -3.53 -5.63 -36.42
C ARG A 397 -3.06 -6.79 -37.31
N SER A 398 -1.75 -7.02 -37.40
CA SER A 398 -1.16 -8.17 -38.06
C SER A 398 -1.24 -9.40 -37.15
N GLY A 399 -2.47 -9.85 -36.90
CA GLY A 399 -2.77 -11.09 -36.22
C GLY A 399 -4.27 -11.38 -36.31
N PRO A 400 -4.69 -12.65 -36.48
CA PRO A 400 -6.09 -12.99 -36.54
C PRO A 400 -6.73 -12.69 -35.18
N SER A 401 -7.34 -11.52 -35.06
CA SER A 401 -8.44 -11.31 -34.12
C SER A 401 -9.44 -12.43 -34.36
N SER A 402 -9.74 -13.23 -33.33
CA SER A 402 -10.79 -14.25 -33.38
C SER A 402 -12.19 -13.64 -33.63
N LEU A 403 -12.30 -12.31 -33.61
CA LEU A 403 -13.50 -11.52 -33.85
C LEU A 403 -13.37 -10.72 -35.15
N GLY A 404 -12.91 -11.34 -36.24
CA GLY A 404 -12.83 -10.72 -37.57
C GLY A 404 -12.01 -9.41 -37.63
N PRO A 405 -11.94 -8.77 -38.81
CA PRO A 405 -11.35 -7.46 -38.97
C PRO A 405 -12.32 -6.37 -38.50
N GLY A 406 -11.99 -5.67 -37.41
CA GLY A 406 -12.62 -4.38 -37.04
C GLY A 406 -13.46 -4.35 -35.77
N LEU A 407 -13.76 -5.47 -35.09
CA LEU A 407 -14.54 -5.47 -33.85
C LEU A 407 -13.63 -5.52 -32.61
N SER A 408 -13.44 -4.39 -31.94
CA SER A 408 -12.79 -4.30 -30.63
C SER A 408 -13.86 -4.07 -29.55
N VAL A 409 -13.85 -4.90 -28.51
CA VAL A 409 -14.70 -4.69 -27.31
C VAL A 409 -14.05 -3.78 -26.29
N ASP A 410 -12.76 -3.48 -26.47
CA ASP A 410 -11.96 -2.70 -25.54
C ASP A 410 -12.24 -1.19 -25.68
N PRO A 411 -12.18 -0.41 -24.59
CA PRO A 411 -12.33 1.04 -24.65
C PRO A 411 -11.30 1.71 -25.56
N GLY A 412 -11.70 2.77 -26.24
CA GLY A 412 -10.82 3.57 -27.12
C GLY A 412 -9.97 4.60 -26.37
N THR A 413 -9.91 4.52 -25.05
CA THR A 413 -9.21 5.48 -24.18
C THR A 413 -8.27 4.76 -23.24
N TYR A 414 -7.34 5.49 -22.66
CA TYR A 414 -6.49 5.03 -21.56
C TYR A 414 -6.28 6.16 -20.55
N THR A 415 -5.68 5.83 -19.42
CA THR A 415 -5.33 6.74 -18.34
C THR A 415 -3.81 6.82 -18.23
N TRP A 416 -3.26 8.03 -18.29
CA TRP A 416 -1.86 8.24 -17.93
C TRP A 416 -1.72 8.20 -16.41
N VAL A 417 -0.77 7.41 -15.90
CA VAL A 417 -0.52 7.23 -14.46
C VAL A 417 0.94 7.53 -14.17
N ALA A 418 1.19 8.35 -13.16
CA ALA A 418 2.52 8.65 -12.64
C ALA A 418 2.54 8.58 -11.11
N HIS A 419 3.68 8.13 -10.58
CA HIS A 419 3.91 7.97 -9.15
C HIS A 419 5.11 8.80 -8.72
N GLY A 420 4.99 9.46 -7.59
CA GLY A 420 6.01 10.39 -7.12
C GLY A 420 5.89 10.69 -5.65
N GLN A 421 6.59 11.74 -5.22
CA GLN A 421 6.56 12.24 -3.85
C GLN A 421 6.53 13.76 -3.86
N THR A 422 6.02 14.34 -2.78
CA THR A 422 6.14 15.77 -2.48
C THR A 422 7.47 16.05 -1.81
N GLU A 423 7.98 17.27 -1.98
CA GLU A 423 9.18 17.73 -1.28
C GLU A 423 8.90 18.97 -0.42
N ASP A 424 9.67 19.09 0.67
CA ASP A 424 9.61 20.20 1.61
C ASP A 424 10.69 21.24 1.25
N TRP A 425 10.37 22.14 0.33
CA TRP A 425 11.29 23.20 -0.09
C TRP A 425 11.33 24.41 0.86
N ASP A 426 10.38 24.51 1.82
CA ASP A 426 10.18 25.68 2.68
C ASP A 426 10.46 25.36 4.17
N GLN A 427 11.70 25.02 4.53
CA GLN A 427 12.11 24.98 5.94
C GLN A 427 12.35 26.39 6.52
N GLU A 428 12.77 27.37 5.72
CA GLU A 428 13.21 28.69 6.21
C GLU A 428 12.10 29.74 6.40
N ARG A 429 10.85 29.50 5.96
CA ARG A 429 9.79 30.53 5.91
C ARG A 429 8.50 30.21 6.67
N ARG A 430 8.51 29.20 7.55
CA ARG A 430 7.30 28.76 8.27
C ARG A 430 6.76 29.75 9.32
N ALA A 431 7.55 30.73 9.76
CA ALA A 431 7.16 31.62 10.85
C ALA A 431 6.09 32.68 10.48
N ASP A 432 5.95 33.05 9.18
CA ASP A 432 5.26 34.30 8.81
C ASP A 432 4.07 34.16 7.82
N ARG A 433 3.61 32.95 7.47
CA ARG A 433 2.53 32.81 6.45
C ARG A 433 1.50 31.74 6.80
N GLN A 434 0.61 32.05 7.74
CA GLN A 434 -0.59 31.23 7.99
C GLN A 434 -1.72 31.46 6.97
N GLU A 435 -1.66 32.52 6.17
CA GLU A 435 -2.75 32.91 5.23
C GLU A 435 -2.39 32.79 3.74
N ALA A 436 -1.15 32.40 3.41
CA ALA A 436 -0.76 32.21 2.01
C ALA A 436 -1.15 30.80 1.52
N PRO A 437 -1.71 30.66 0.31
CA PRO A 437 -1.98 29.36 -0.29
C PRO A 437 -0.70 28.53 -0.41
N ARG A 438 -0.78 27.27 0.02
CA ARG A 438 0.36 26.36 0.12
C ARG A 438 0.75 25.88 -1.28
N GLN A 439 1.94 26.25 -1.70
CA GLN A 439 2.57 25.69 -2.89
C GLN A 439 3.26 24.39 -2.50
N VAL A 440 2.93 23.31 -3.20
CA VAL A 440 3.48 21.98 -2.96
C VAL A 440 4.29 21.58 -4.18
N HIS A 441 5.58 21.36 -3.98
CA HIS A 441 6.48 20.85 -5.01
C HIS A 441 6.44 19.32 -5.03
N LEU A 442 6.50 18.76 -6.23
CA LEU A 442 6.45 17.32 -6.44
C LEU A 442 7.45 16.86 -7.47
N PHE A 443 7.80 15.59 -7.32
CA PHE A 443 8.78 14.91 -8.11
C PHE A 443 8.27 13.53 -8.51
N ILE A 444 8.32 13.20 -9.81
CA ILE A 444 7.89 11.90 -10.34
C ILE A 444 9.05 10.91 -10.37
N HIS A 445 8.86 9.75 -9.74
CA HIS A 445 9.83 8.65 -9.70
C HIS A 445 9.54 7.58 -10.74
N HIS A 446 8.26 7.28 -10.95
CA HIS A 446 7.83 6.23 -11.88
C HIS A 446 6.67 6.70 -12.73
N MET A 447 6.66 6.29 -14.00
CA MET A 447 5.56 6.53 -14.93
C MET A 447 5.12 5.21 -15.52
N GLY A 448 3.80 5.03 -15.65
CA GLY A 448 3.22 3.86 -16.28
C GLY A 448 3.60 3.66 -17.75
N MET A 449 4.22 4.67 -18.38
CA MET A 449 4.68 4.66 -19.75
C MET A 449 5.90 5.55 -19.96
N GLU A 450 6.73 5.20 -20.95
CA GLU A 450 8.03 5.87 -21.19
C GLU A 450 7.90 7.31 -21.69
N LYS A 451 6.87 7.62 -22.49
CA LYS A 451 6.66 8.94 -23.07
C LYS A 451 5.51 9.65 -22.37
N VAL A 452 5.74 10.88 -21.94
CA VAL A 452 4.70 11.76 -21.41
C VAL A 452 3.82 12.26 -22.57
N PRO A 453 2.51 12.02 -22.55
CA PRO A 453 1.59 12.56 -23.56
C PRO A 453 1.60 14.10 -23.57
N GLU A 454 1.41 14.71 -24.74
CA GLU A 454 1.39 16.17 -24.86
C GLU A 454 0.26 16.78 -24.03
N GLU A 455 -0.88 16.09 -23.92
CA GLU A 455 -2.02 16.46 -23.06
C GLU A 455 -1.62 16.74 -21.62
N VAL A 456 -0.66 15.97 -21.08
CA VAL A 456 -0.19 16.11 -19.69
C VAL A 456 0.56 17.43 -19.51
N LEU A 457 1.30 17.88 -20.53
CA LEU A 457 2.10 19.10 -20.47
C LEU A 457 1.30 20.36 -20.84
N ARG A 458 0.05 20.23 -21.28
CA ARG A 458 -0.80 21.38 -21.63
C ARG A 458 -1.14 22.19 -20.37
N PRO A 459 -0.95 23.52 -20.40
CA PRO A 459 -1.39 24.39 -19.32
C PRO A 459 -2.90 24.27 -19.08
N GLY A 460 -3.31 24.23 -17.80
CA GLY A 460 -4.71 24.12 -17.42
C GLY A 460 -5.28 22.69 -17.46
N THR A 461 -4.47 21.68 -17.79
CA THR A 461 -4.87 20.27 -17.66
C THR A 461 -5.18 19.94 -16.20
N LEU A 462 -6.31 19.27 -16.00
CA LEU A 462 -6.84 18.90 -14.69
C LEU A 462 -6.58 17.42 -14.41
N PHE A 463 -5.94 17.14 -13.28
CA PHE A 463 -5.54 15.80 -12.87
C PHE A 463 -6.39 15.29 -11.70
N THR A 464 -6.43 13.98 -11.56
CA THR A 464 -6.81 13.32 -10.31
C THR A 464 -5.54 12.90 -9.58
N VAL A 465 -5.34 13.40 -8.36
CA VAL A 465 -4.14 13.15 -7.56
C VAL A 465 -4.54 12.46 -6.27
N GLU A 466 -4.07 11.24 -6.07
CA GLU A 466 -4.18 10.52 -4.81
C GLU A 466 -2.93 10.79 -3.95
N LEU A 467 -3.14 11.41 -2.80
CA LEU A 467 -2.14 11.70 -1.77
C LEU A 467 -2.11 10.56 -0.75
N LEU A 468 -0.94 9.96 -0.53
CA LEU A 468 -0.71 8.96 0.51
C LEU A 468 0.26 9.55 1.55
N PRO A 469 -0.24 10.02 2.70
CA PRO A 469 0.61 10.64 3.71
C PRO A 469 1.54 9.61 4.36
N LYS A 470 2.82 9.99 4.49
CA LYS A 470 3.76 9.22 5.31
C LYS A 470 3.28 9.19 6.76
N GLN A 471 3.48 8.04 7.41
CA GLN A 471 3.11 7.91 8.81
C GLN A 471 4.18 8.57 9.69
N LEU A 472 3.77 9.20 10.79
CA LEU A 472 4.67 9.89 11.71
C LEU A 472 5.84 9.00 12.22
N PRO A 473 5.63 7.72 12.60
CA PRO A 473 6.73 6.85 12.99
C PRO A 473 7.77 6.63 11.89
N ASP A 474 7.33 6.57 10.62
CA ASP A 474 8.22 6.41 9.48
C ASP A 474 9.01 7.69 9.21
N LEU A 475 8.38 8.86 9.34
CA LEU A 475 9.07 10.15 9.24
C LEU A 475 10.19 10.29 10.26
N ARG A 476 9.94 9.93 11.52
CA ARG A 476 10.95 9.97 12.58
C ARG A 476 12.08 8.98 12.37
N LYS A 477 11.77 7.80 11.83
CA LYS A 477 12.78 6.81 11.46
C LYS A 477 13.67 7.34 10.33
N GLU A 478 13.10 7.93 9.29
CA GLU A 478 13.87 8.59 8.22
C GLU A 478 14.73 9.74 8.79
N GLU A 479 14.15 10.59 9.63
CA GLU A 479 14.84 11.70 10.29
C GLU A 479 15.97 11.22 11.22
N ALA A 480 15.79 10.12 11.95
CA ALA A 480 16.82 9.55 12.80
C ALA A 480 18.05 9.04 12.03
N VAL A 481 17.85 8.57 10.79
CA VAL A 481 18.97 8.19 9.91
C VAL A 481 19.69 9.43 9.39
N ARG A 482 18.94 10.46 8.95
CA ARG A 482 19.52 11.73 8.48
C ARG A 482 20.23 12.51 9.59
N GLY A 483 19.67 12.53 10.78
CA GLY A 483 20.22 13.21 11.95
C GLY A 483 21.40 12.47 12.61
N LEU A 484 21.91 11.38 12.01
CA LEU A 484 23.05 10.65 12.55
C LEU A 484 24.34 11.49 12.54
N GLU A 485 24.46 12.47 11.64
CA GLU A 485 25.58 13.42 11.57
C GLU A 485 25.66 14.29 12.83
N GLU A 486 24.52 14.69 13.37
CA GLU A 486 24.40 15.54 14.57
C GLU A 486 24.38 14.71 15.87
N ALA A 487 24.41 13.37 15.76
CA ALA A 487 24.27 12.48 16.91
C ALA A 487 25.54 12.43 17.78
N SER A 488 25.38 11.97 19.03
CA SER A 488 26.53 11.79 19.93
C SER A 488 27.52 10.76 19.36
N PRO A 489 28.84 10.88 19.65
CA PRO A 489 29.83 9.94 19.12
C PRO A 489 29.56 8.48 19.50
N LEU A 490 28.90 8.22 20.63
CA LEU A 490 28.46 6.88 21.01
C LEU A 490 27.47 6.30 20.00
N VAL A 491 26.45 7.08 19.63
CA VAL A 491 25.39 6.66 18.69
C VAL A 491 25.99 6.46 17.31
N THR A 492 26.82 7.39 16.85
CA THR A 492 27.53 7.28 15.57
C THR A 492 28.38 6.02 15.53
N SER A 493 29.20 5.74 16.55
CA SER A 493 30.02 4.52 16.56
C SER A 493 29.19 3.23 16.61
N ILE A 494 28.05 3.22 17.31
CA ILE A 494 27.12 2.07 17.29
C ILE A 494 26.57 1.84 15.89
N ALA A 495 26.06 2.89 15.24
CA ALA A 495 25.49 2.80 13.90
C ALA A 495 26.53 2.33 12.87
N LEU A 496 27.76 2.85 12.95
CA LEU A 496 28.86 2.50 12.03
C LEU A 496 29.50 1.13 12.33
N GLY A 497 29.12 0.44 13.41
CA GLY A 497 29.78 -0.81 13.83
C GLY A 497 31.24 -0.60 14.27
N GLN A 498 31.57 0.61 14.72
CA GLN A 498 32.89 1.00 15.18
C GLN A 498 33.04 0.74 16.69
N PRO A 499 34.29 0.59 17.20
CA PRO A 499 34.53 0.49 18.63
C PRO A 499 33.98 1.72 19.36
N VAL A 500 33.38 1.51 20.53
CA VAL A 500 32.87 2.61 21.36
C VAL A 500 34.03 3.55 21.73
N PRO A 501 33.94 4.85 21.39
CA PRO A 501 35.02 5.80 21.64
C PRO A 501 35.36 5.88 23.13
N GLN A 502 36.66 5.88 23.45
CA GLN A 502 37.15 6.13 24.80
C GLN A 502 37.85 7.49 24.85
N PRO A 503 37.59 8.35 25.86
CA PRO A 503 36.66 8.15 26.98
C PRO A 503 35.30 8.83 26.71
N LEU A 504 34.24 8.05 26.46
CA LEU A 504 32.88 8.61 26.31
C LEU A 504 32.11 8.81 27.62
N CYS A 505 32.63 8.35 28.75
CA CYS A 505 32.01 8.61 30.04
C CYS A 505 33.07 8.86 31.10
N ARG A 506 32.84 9.90 31.90
CA ARG A 506 33.24 9.92 33.31
C ARG A 506 32.88 8.54 33.85
N VAL A 507 33.86 7.69 34.14
CA VAL A 507 33.65 6.52 35.01
C VAL A 507 33.15 7.14 36.30
N ILE A 508 31.84 7.22 36.50
CA ILE A 508 31.29 7.75 37.74
C ILE A 508 31.71 6.70 38.76
N PRO A 509 32.61 7.02 39.72
CA PRO A 509 32.92 6.12 40.80
C PRO A 509 31.72 6.15 41.74
N SER A 510 30.59 5.57 41.31
CA SER A 510 29.45 5.40 42.17
C SER A 510 29.83 4.35 43.18
N ARG A 511 29.62 4.64 44.47
CA ARG A 511 29.76 3.63 45.55
C ARG A 511 28.93 2.37 45.26
N PHE A 512 27.95 2.47 44.36
CA PHE A 512 27.10 1.39 43.92
C PHE A 512 27.83 0.29 43.14
N LEU A 513 28.90 0.61 42.39
CA LEU A 513 29.68 -0.41 41.67
C LEU A 513 30.38 -1.41 42.62
N LYS A 514 30.65 -0.99 43.87
CA LYS A 514 31.24 -1.85 44.92
C LYS A 514 30.23 -2.80 45.56
N ARG A 515 28.93 -2.74 45.19
CA ARG A 515 27.90 -3.62 45.74
C ARG A 515 28.01 -5.05 45.20
N GLN A 516 27.79 -6.01 46.08
CA GLN A 516 27.68 -7.43 45.71
C GLN A 516 26.30 -7.76 45.12
N THR A 517 25.24 -7.13 45.65
CA THR A 517 23.86 -7.30 45.17
C THR A 517 23.22 -5.95 44.87
N TYR A 518 22.39 -5.94 43.82
CA TYR A 518 21.64 -4.79 43.31
C TYR A 518 20.14 -4.94 43.61
N ASP A 519 19.80 -5.58 44.72
CA ASP A 519 18.42 -5.70 45.19
C ASP A 519 17.88 -4.33 45.62
N ILE A 520 16.67 -4.00 45.16
CA ILE A 520 16.00 -2.75 45.53
C ILE A 520 15.53 -2.86 46.99
N PRO A 521 15.79 -1.87 47.86
CA PRO A 521 15.30 -1.85 49.24
C PRO A 521 13.76 -2.00 49.32
N GLY A 522 13.29 -2.93 50.17
CA GLY A 522 11.87 -3.29 50.28
C GLY A 522 11.27 -3.90 49.01
N GLY A 523 12.08 -4.36 48.06
CA GLY A 523 11.67 -4.98 46.81
C GLY A 523 11.17 -6.40 47.03
N ARG A 524 10.11 -6.79 46.32
CA ARG A 524 9.60 -8.17 46.35
C ARG A 524 10.44 -9.14 45.51
N HIS A 525 11.29 -8.63 44.61
CA HIS A 525 12.09 -9.43 43.69
C HIS A 525 13.56 -9.34 44.06
N LYS A 526 14.17 -10.48 44.35
CA LYS A 526 15.63 -10.61 44.51
C LYS A 526 16.24 -11.02 43.17
N LEU A 527 17.34 -10.38 42.80
CA LEU A 527 18.04 -10.69 41.58
C LEU A 527 18.91 -11.93 41.76
N ASN A 528 18.91 -12.82 40.77
CA ASN A 528 19.86 -13.93 40.73
C ASN A 528 21.27 -13.44 40.31
N PRO A 529 22.31 -14.29 40.34
CA PRO A 529 23.67 -13.88 40.01
C PRO A 529 23.85 -13.30 38.60
N SER A 530 23.16 -13.85 37.58
CA SER A 530 23.28 -13.35 36.20
C SER A 530 22.60 -11.99 36.01
N GLN A 531 21.45 -11.79 36.66
CA GLN A 531 20.75 -10.51 36.67
C GLN A 531 21.54 -9.43 37.41
N ASN A 532 22.16 -9.75 38.56
CA ASN A 532 23.06 -8.83 39.26
C ASN A 532 24.25 -8.41 38.40
N ARG A 533 24.83 -9.36 37.66
CA ARG A 533 25.89 -9.07 36.69
C ARG A 533 25.39 -8.12 35.60
N ALA A 534 24.22 -8.37 35.04
CA ALA A 534 23.64 -7.51 34.00
C ALA A 534 23.42 -6.07 34.48
N VAL A 535 22.91 -5.87 35.71
CA VAL A 535 22.75 -4.53 36.30
C VAL A 535 24.12 -3.86 36.51
N ARG A 536 25.12 -4.60 37.01
CA ARG A 536 26.47 -4.07 37.19
C ARG A 536 27.07 -3.61 35.87
N GLU A 537 27.03 -4.47 34.85
CA GLU A 537 27.59 -4.15 33.53
C GLU A 537 26.88 -2.94 32.89
N ALA A 538 25.56 -2.83 33.04
CA ALA A 538 24.79 -1.68 32.56
C ALA A 538 25.18 -0.36 33.23
N LEU A 539 25.57 -0.37 34.51
CA LEU A 539 26.03 0.82 35.23
C LEU A 539 27.49 1.18 34.94
N GLU A 540 28.30 0.19 34.54
CA GLU A 540 29.74 0.34 34.32
C GLU A 540 30.06 0.73 32.87
N LYS A 541 29.32 0.20 31.89
CA LYS A 541 29.60 0.35 30.47
C LYS A 541 28.65 1.37 29.81
N PRO A 542 29.13 2.18 28.86
CA PRO A 542 28.29 3.13 28.12
C PRO A 542 27.25 2.45 27.21
N LEU A 543 27.51 1.21 26.79
CA LEU A 543 26.58 0.37 26.04
C LEU A 543 26.58 -1.04 26.62
N THR A 544 25.40 -1.56 26.90
CA THR A 544 25.22 -2.94 27.37
C THR A 544 24.04 -3.58 26.65
N VAL A 545 24.27 -4.74 26.03
CA VAL A 545 23.22 -5.55 25.41
C VAL A 545 22.85 -6.68 26.36
N ILE A 546 21.60 -6.71 26.81
CA ILE A 546 21.10 -7.72 27.74
C ILE A 546 20.15 -8.66 26.99
N GLN A 547 20.59 -9.89 26.79
CA GLN A 547 19.78 -10.94 26.16
C GLN A 547 19.17 -11.86 27.22
N GLY A 548 17.91 -12.24 27.03
CA GLY A 548 17.25 -13.21 27.91
C GLY A 548 16.06 -13.91 27.23
N PRO A 549 15.91 -15.23 27.34
CA PRO A 549 14.72 -15.96 26.92
C PRO A 549 13.41 -15.45 27.55
N PRO A 550 12.23 -15.83 27.04
CA PRO A 550 10.96 -15.57 27.72
C PRO A 550 10.98 -16.07 29.17
N GLY A 551 10.40 -15.30 30.10
CA GLY A 551 10.33 -15.67 31.52
C GLY A 551 11.59 -15.40 32.37
N THR A 552 12.72 -14.97 31.80
CA THR A 552 13.97 -14.73 32.59
C THR A 552 14.00 -13.42 33.39
N GLY A 553 12.86 -12.74 33.50
CA GLY A 553 12.75 -11.53 34.32
C GLY A 553 13.38 -10.27 33.71
N LYS A 554 13.52 -10.17 32.39
CA LYS A 554 14.07 -8.99 31.69
C LYS A 554 13.46 -7.66 32.16
N THR A 555 12.14 -7.60 32.33
CA THR A 555 11.44 -6.40 32.82
C THR A 555 11.82 -6.06 34.26
N ILE A 556 12.04 -7.06 35.11
CA ILE A 556 12.53 -6.87 36.48
C ILE A 556 13.97 -6.34 36.44
N VAL A 557 14.83 -6.89 35.58
CA VAL A 557 16.19 -6.36 35.40
C VAL A 557 16.14 -4.90 34.95
N GLY A 558 15.30 -4.55 33.97
CA GLY A 558 15.10 -3.16 33.52
C GLY A 558 14.65 -2.22 34.64
N LEU A 559 13.73 -2.67 35.50
CA LEU A 559 13.31 -1.91 36.70
C LEU A 559 14.50 -1.62 37.65
N HIS A 560 15.36 -2.62 37.89
CA HIS A 560 16.53 -2.45 38.75
C HIS A 560 17.56 -1.51 38.12
N ILE A 561 17.81 -1.64 36.81
CA ILE A 561 18.70 -0.73 36.06
C ILE A 561 18.23 0.72 36.22
N ILE A 562 16.96 1.00 35.96
CA ILE A 562 16.37 2.34 36.10
C ILE A 562 16.52 2.86 37.54
N PHE A 563 16.23 2.03 38.54
CA PHE A 563 16.34 2.43 39.93
C PHE A 563 17.78 2.83 40.31
N TRP A 564 18.77 2.06 39.89
CA TRP A 564 20.17 2.35 40.22
C TRP A 564 20.75 3.52 39.41
N PHE A 565 20.37 3.69 38.15
CA PHE A 565 20.67 4.91 37.41
C PHE A 565 20.06 6.14 38.09
N HIS A 566 18.82 6.03 38.58
CA HIS A 566 18.18 7.13 39.28
C HIS A 566 18.93 7.51 40.57
N LYS A 567 19.35 6.52 41.38
CA LYS A 567 20.17 6.79 42.57
C LYS A 567 21.54 7.37 42.21
N SER A 568 22.17 6.90 41.14
CA SER A 568 23.44 7.46 40.63
C SER A 568 23.29 8.92 40.22
N ASN A 569 22.20 9.25 39.52
CA ASN A 569 21.86 10.61 39.11
C ASN A 569 21.63 11.53 40.33
N GLN A 570 20.95 11.03 41.38
CA GLN A 570 20.72 11.80 42.61
C GLN A 570 22.01 12.14 43.37
N GLU A 571 23.01 11.26 43.37
CA GLU A 571 24.30 11.52 44.04
C GLU A 571 25.10 12.64 43.37
N GLN A 572 24.91 12.83 42.06
CA GLN A 572 25.63 13.86 41.30
C GLN A 572 25.05 15.26 41.48
N VAL A 573 23.83 15.39 41.99
CA VAL A 573 23.09 16.66 42.13
C VAL A 573 23.24 17.27 43.55
N GLN A 574 24.27 16.91 44.32
CA GLN A 574 24.43 17.44 45.69
C GLN A 574 24.72 18.95 45.76
N PRO A 575 24.27 19.64 46.84
CA PRO A 575 24.01 21.07 46.88
C PRO A 575 25.24 21.89 47.27
N GLY A 576 26.05 22.28 46.29
CA GLY A 576 27.08 23.31 46.44
C GLY A 576 26.77 24.48 45.51
N GLY A 577 25.92 25.41 45.96
CA GLY A 577 25.52 26.56 45.17
C GLY A 577 26.65 27.56 44.96
N SER A 578 26.82 28.03 43.73
CA SER A 578 27.25 29.41 43.49
C SER A 578 26.11 30.35 43.94
N PRO A 579 26.41 31.45 44.67
CA PRO A 579 25.39 32.33 45.25
C PRO A 579 24.70 33.27 44.26
N ASP A 580 24.87 33.09 42.94
CA ASP A 580 24.13 33.85 41.93
C ASP A 580 22.95 33.04 41.40
N GLY A 581 21.79 33.28 42.02
CA GLY A 581 20.47 33.55 41.42
C GLY A 581 19.94 32.88 40.14
N GLU A 582 20.57 31.87 39.55
CA GLU A 582 20.01 31.11 38.43
C GLU A 582 19.91 29.62 38.80
N THR A 583 18.76 29.25 39.37
CA THR A 583 18.35 27.86 39.55
C THR A 583 18.43 27.13 38.21
N GLN A 584 19.46 26.31 37.98
CA GLN A 584 19.53 25.45 36.79
C GLN A 584 18.36 24.44 36.84
N LEU A 585 17.28 24.75 36.11
CA LEU A 585 16.17 23.84 35.85
C LEU A 585 16.65 22.73 34.90
N GLY A 586 17.01 21.56 35.41
CA GLY A 586 17.19 20.37 34.56
C GLY A 586 18.23 19.38 35.07
N GLY A 587 17.87 18.54 36.04
CA GLY A 587 18.67 17.36 36.40
C GLY A 587 18.61 16.25 35.32
N PRO A 588 19.53 15.27 35.33
CA PRO A 588 19.56 14.19 34.35
C PRO A 588 18.32 13.28 34.44
N CYS A 589 17.59 13.16 33.33
CA CYS A 589 16.37 12.34 33.20
C CYS A 589 16.69 11.01 32.50
N ILE A 590 16.04 9.93 32.94
CA ILE A 590 16.17 8.61 32.32
C ILE A 590 15.06 8.45 31.28
N LEU A 591 15.41 8.06 30.05
CA LEU A 591 14.44 7.70 29.01
C LEU A 591 14.34 6.16 28.92
N TYR A 592 13.13 5.64 29.03
CA TYR A 592 12.82 4.24 28.75
C TYR A 592 11.88 4.14 27.55
N CYS A 593 12.35 3.44 26.53
CA CYS A 593 11.60 3.17 25.32
C CYS A 593 11.24 1.68 25.23
N GLY A 594 10.04 1.36 24.73
CA GLY A 594 9.63 -0.01 24.42
C GLY A 594 8.99 -0.14 23.03
N PRO A 595 9.01 -1.32 22.41
CA PRO A 595 8.48 -1.51 21.05
C PRO A 595 6.96 -1.36 20.95
N SER A 596 6.23 -1.43 22.07
CA SER A 596 4.77 -1.29 22.09
C SER A 596 4.28 -0.60 23.36
N ASN A 597 3.09 0.01 23.31
CA ASN A 597 2.44 0.56 24.50
C ASN A 597 2.33 -0.49 25.62
N LYS A 598 1.90 -1.71 25.29
CA LYS A 598 1.77 -2.82 26.25
C LYS A 598 3.09 -3.15 26.95
N SER A 599 4.21 -3.19 26.22
CA SER A 599 5.52 -3.47 26.83
C SER A 599 5.97 -2.39 27.82
N VAL A 600 5.68 -1.12 27.53
CA VAL A 600 6.03 0.01 28.39
C VAL A 600 5.13 0.04 29.62
N ASP A 601 3.85 -0.25 29.43
CA ASP A 601 2.84 -0.20 30.49
C ASP A 601 3.10 -1.25 31.58
N VAL A 602 3.59 -2.45 31.22
CA VAL A 602 3.99 -3.48 32.21
C VAL A 602 5.08 -2.95 33.15
N LEU A 603 6.09 -2.24 32.63
CA LEU A 603 7.13 -1.65 33.47
C LEU A 603 6.60 -0.45 34.27
N ALA A 604 5.76 0.38 33.65
CA ALA A 604 5.13 1.52 34.29
C ALA A 604 4.30 1.11 35.52
N GLU A 605 3.56 0.00 35.45
CA GLU A 605 2.80 -0.54 36.59
C GLU A 605 3.69 -1.00 37.75
N LEU A 606 4.86 -1.54 37.45
CA LEU A 606 5.85 -1.89 38.49
C LEU A 606 6.45 -0.63 39.13
N LEU A 607 6.68 0.41 38.32
CA LEU A 607 7.21 1.70 38.77
C LEU A 607 6.21 2.49 39.61
N LEU A 608 4.90 2.36 39.36
CA LEU A 608 3.84 2.99 40.18
C LEU A 608 3.93 2.63 41.67
N ARG A 609 4.38 1.42 41.98
CA ARG A 609 4.58 0.97 43.37
C ARG A 609 5.76 1.65 44.06
N ARG A 610 6.51 2.50 43.33
CA ARG A 610 7.77 3.13 43.71
C ARG A 610 7.78 4.61 43.32
N MET A 611 6.97 5.39 44.02
CA MET A 611 6.73 6.83 43.77
C MET A 611 7.98 7.71 43.85
N GLU A 612 9.08 7.25 44.45
CA GLU A 612 10.38 7.95 44.48
C GLU A 612 10.91 8.29 43.08
N LEU A 613 10.63 7.43 42.08
CA LEU A 613 11.13 7.57 40.72
C LEU A 613 10.38 8.60 39.87
N LYS A 614 9.24 9.12 40.34
CA LYS A 614 8.38 10.09 39.64
C LYS A 614 8.25 9.80 38.12
N PRO A 615 7.81 8.60 37.71
CA PRO A 615 7.69 8.26 36.30
C PRO A 615 6.64 9.13 35.60
N LEU A 616 6.89 9.45 34.33
CA LEU A 616 5.95 10.09 33.42
C LEU A 616 5.77 9.22 32.17
N ARG A 617 4.54 8.78 31.90
CA ARG A 617 4.16 8.00 30.72
C ARG A 617 3.62 8.91 29.63
N VAL A 618 4.23 8.88 28.45
CA VAL A 618 3.82 9.68 27.27
C VAL A 618 3.24 8.77 26.20
N TYR A 619 1.93 8.89 25.97
CA TYR A 619 1.24 8.19 24.87
C TYR A 619 1.22 9.05 23.59
N SER A 620 0.87 8.44 22.47
CA SER A 620 0.61 9.16 21.21
C SER A 620 -0.60 10.10 21.36
N GLU A 621 -0.68 11.12 20.51
CA GLU A 621 -1.86 12.00 20.48
C GLU A 621 -3.14 11.27 20.07
N GLN A 622 -3.02 10.18 19.31
CA GLN A 622 -4.16 9.32 18.96
C GLN A 622 -4.71 8.59 20.20
N ALA A 623 -3.81 8.12 21.07
CA ALA A 623 -4.17 7.49 22.32
C ALA A 623 -4.77 8.50 23.32
N GLU A 624 -4.25 9.73 23.39
CA GLU A 624 -4.88 10.84 24.14
C GLU A 624 -6.30 11.13 23.62
N ALA A 625 -6.47 11.27 22.31
CA ALA A 625 -7.75 11.55 21.66
C ALA A 625 -8.83 10.48 21.94
N SER A 626 -8.42 9.27 22.34
CA SER A 626 -9.33 8.20 22.73
C SER A 626 -9.98 8.40 24.11
N GLU A 627 -9.34 9.17 24.99
CA GLU A 627 -9.84 9.51 26.34
C GLU A 627 -10.34 10.96 26.42
N PHE A 628 -9.65 11.88 25.74
CA PHE A 628 -9.97 13.30 25.65
C PHE A 628 -10.11 13.67 24.17
N PRO A 629 -11.33 13.62 23.61
CA PRO A 629 -11.57 14.02 22.23
C PRO A 629 -11.08 15.45 21.98
N VAL A 630 -10.79 15.78 20.72
CA VAL A 630 -10.37 17.12 20.30
C VAL A 630 -11.59 17.84 19.68
N PRO A 631 -11.69 19.18 19.67
CA PRO A 631 -12.91 19.87 19.27
C PRO A 631 -13.42 19.50 17.89
N ARG A 632 -14.75 19.33 17.84
CA ARG A 632 -15.49 19.11 16.62
C ARG A 632 -15.73 20.44 15.91
N LEU A 633 -14.68 21.04 15.37
CA LEU A 633 -14.88 21.83 14.16
C LEU A 633 -15.02 20.82 13.02
N GLY A 634 -16.25 20.55 12.61
CA GLY A 634 -16.59 19.85 11.36
C GLY A 634 -15.64 18.75 10.90
N SER A 635 -15.18 17.85 11.80
CA SER A 635 -14.37 16.63 11.53
C SER A 635 -12.85 16.67 11.77
N ARG A 636 -12.31 17.56 12.61
CA ARG A 636 -10.85 17.65 12.86
C ARG A 636 -10.21 16.57 13.77
N LYS A 637 -10.59 15.30 13.60
CA LYS A 637 -9.81 14.08 13.87
C LYS A 637 -10.72 12.89 13.54
N LEU A 638 -10.99 12.68 12.25
CA LEU A 638 -11.42 11.36 11.75
C LEU A 638 -10.23 10.39 11.79
N LEU A 639 -9.57 10.31 12.95
CA LEU A 639 -8.57 9.29 13.22
C LEU A 639 -9.32 7.97 13.15
N ARG A 640 -9.08 7.22 12.08
CA ARG A 640 -9.35 5.79 12.09
C ARG A 640 -8.70 5.28 13.37
N ARG A 641 -9.49 4.65 14.23
CA ARG A 641 -9.00 4.00 15.44
C ARG A 641 -7.94 3.02 14.97
N ASN A 642 -6.66 3.36 15.11
CA ASN A 642 -5.62 2.46 14.64
C ASN A 642 -5.66 1.25 15.60
N PRO A 643 -6.14 0.07 15.17
CA PRO A 643 -6.44 -1.03 16.11
C PRO A 643 -5.19 -1.47 16.86
N ARG A 644 -4.01 -1.14 16.31
CA ARG A 644 -2.68 -1.50 16.79
C ARG A 644 -2.28 -0.77 18.08
N GLU A 645 -2.73 0.46 18.33
CA GLU A 645 -2.24 1.24 19.48
C GLU A 645 -2.93 0.92 20.82
N GLY A 646 -4.08 0.24 20.79
CA GLY A 646 -4.87 -0.07 21.99
C GLY A 646 -5.37 1.17 22.73
N ARG A 647 -6.15 0.99 23.80
CA ARG A 647 -6.51 2.11 24.69
C ARG A 647 -5.41 2.33 25.72
N PRO A 648 -5.16 3.58 26.17
CA PRO A 648 -4.30 3.84 27.32
C PRO A 648 -4.70 2.99 28.54
N ASN A 649 -3.70 2.55 29.30
CA ASN A 649 -3.96 1.74 30.49
C ASN A 649 -4.51 2.62 31.63
N GLN A 650 -5.73 2.30 32.09
CA GLN A 650 -6.42 3.09 33.11
C GLN A 650 -5.71 3.06 34.48
N SER A 651 -4.92 2.02 34.78
CA SER A 651 -4.15 1.94 36.03
C SER A 651 -3.04 3.00 36.11
N LEU A 652 -2.59 3.51 34.95
CA LEU A 652 -1.45 4.43 34.82
C LEU A 652 -1.82 5.91 34.75
N ARG A 653 -3.10 6.26 34.90
CA ARG A 653 -3.60 7.65 34.78
C ARG A 653 -2.85 8.65 35.65
N THR A 654 -2.43 8.24 36.85
CA THR A 654 -1.70 9.10 37.81
C THR A 654 -0.30 9.49 37.34
N ILE A 655 0.27 8.78 36.37
CA ILE A 655 1.61 9.05 35.80
C ILE A 655 1.57 9.38 34.32
N THR A 656 0.40 9.41 33.71
CA THR A 656 0.24 9.69 32.28
C THR A 656 0.22 11.19 32.01
N LEU A 657 0.98 11.65 31.01
CA LEU A 657 1.17 13.07 30.71
C LEU A 657 -0.15 13.81 30.48
N HIS A 658 -1.00 13.29 29.58
CA HIS A 658 -2.26 13.96 29.25
C HIS A 658 -3.25 14.03 30.43
N HIS A 659 -3.15 13.15 31.42
CA HIS A 659 -3.89 13.28 32.68
C HIS A 659 -3.20 14.24 33.66
N ARG A 660 -1.86 14.24 33.72
CA ARG A 660 -1.05 15.10 34.59
C ARG A 660 -1.23 16.59 34.28
N ILE A 661 -1.26 16.96 32.99
CA ILE A 661 -1.51 18.36 32.60
C ILE A 661 -2.89 18.86 33.08
N ARG A 662 -3.85 17.96 33.28
CA ARG A 662 -5.19 18.28 33.79
C ARG A 662 -5.27 18.29 35.32
N GLN A 663 -4.17 18.10 36.03
CA GLN A 663 -4.11 18.03 37.50
C GLN A 663 -3.21 19.12 38.08
N ALA A 664 -3.45 19.50 39.35
CA ALA A 664 -2.52 20.34 40.09
C ALA A 664 -1.17 19.61 40.26
N PRO A 665 -0.01 20.29 40.20
CA PRO A 665 0.18 21.74 40.25
C PRO A 665 0.29 22.45 38.89
N ASN A 666 -0.19 21.87 37.77
CA ASN A 666 -0.11 22.56 36.47
C ASN A 666 -0.95 23.86 36.49
N PRO A 667 -0.36 25.06 36.28
CA PRO A 667 -1.10 26.32 36.31
C PRO A 667 -2.21 26.40 35.26
N TYR A 668 -2.07 25.69 34.14
CA TYR A 668 -3.06 25.65 33.06
C TYR A 668 -4.14 24.57 33.24
N SER A 669 -4.12 23.81 34.34
CA SER A 669 -5.01 22.66 34.52
C SER A 669 -6.51 23.03 34.59
N SER A 670 -6.84 24.21 35.12
CA SER A 670 -8.20 24.74 35.17
C SER A 670 -8.72 25.10 33.78
N GLU A 671 -7.89 25.75 32.96
CA GLU A 671 -8.22 26.13 31.58
C GLU A 671 -8.44 24.91 30.69
N ILE A 672 -7.55 23.91 30.77
CA ILE A 672 -7.68 22.65 30.01
C ILE A 672 -8.97 21.92 30.39
N LYS A 673 -9.30 21.84 31.69
CA LYS A 673 -10.54 21.20 32.16
C LYS A 673 -11.80 21.96 31.74
N ALA A 674 -11.76 23.29 31.80
CA ALA A 674 -12.87 24.12 31.33
C ALA A 674 -13.12 23.87 29.83
N PHE A 675 -12.05 23.77 29.05
CA PHE A 675 -12.10 23.43 27.64
C PHE A 675 -12.63 22.02 27.37
N ASP A 676 -12.12 20.99 28.07
CA ASP A 676 -12.63 19.62 27.96
C ASP A 676 -14.13 19.55 28.29
N THR A 677 -14.60 20.37 29.25
CA THR A 677 -16.01 20.44 29.65
C THR A 677 -16.87 21.05 28.55
N ARG A 678 -16.43 22.17 27.95
CA ARG A 678 -17.06 22.80 26.78
C ARG A 678 -17.18 21.80 25.62
N LEU A 679 -16.16 20.96 25.46
CA LEU A 679 -16.13 19.90 24.46
C LEU A 679 -17.18 18.82 24.69
N GLN A 680 -17.28 18.35 25.93
CA GLN A 680 -18.23 17.31 26.33
C GLN A 680 -19.67 17.80 26.24
N SER A 681 -19.91 19.10 26.44
CA SER A 681 -21.22 19.73 26.20
C SER A 681 -21.57 19.91 24.72
N GLY A 682 -20.65 19.60 23.80
CA GLY A 682 -20.90 19.69 22.35
C GLY A 682 -20.96 21.13 21.81
N GLU A 683 -20.30 22.07 22.49
CA GLU A 683 -20.23 23.47 22.09
C GLU A 683 -19.49 23.63 20.75
N LEU A 684 -19.95 24.56 19.90
CA LEU A 684 -19.27 24.89 18.65
C LEU A 684 -18.13 25.86 18.94
N PHE A 685 -16.91 25.48 18.59
CA PHE A 685 -15.71 26.29 18.81
C PHE A 685 -15.48 27.21 17.61
N SER A 686 -15.03 28.44 17.83
CA SER A 686 -14.61 29.37 16.78
C SER A 686 -13.15 29.14 16.36
N ARG A 687 -12.68 29.81 15.29
CA ARG A 687 -11.27 29.76 14.85
C ARG A 687 -10.33 30.27 15.95
N GLU A 688 -10.76 31.27 16.71
CA GLU A 688 -10.02 31.88 17.81
C GLU A 688 -9.91 30.93 19.01
N ASP A 689 -10.99 30.20 19.34
CA ASP A 689 -10.98 29.17 20.39
C ASP A 689 -9.98 28.03 20.09
N LEU A 690 -9.76 27.69 18.81
CA LEU A 690 -8.82 26.64 18.39
C LEU A 690 -7.37 27.12 18.35
N VAL A 691 -7.13 28.38 18.02
CA VAL A 691 -5.79 28.99 18.16
C VAL A 691 -5.41 29.03 19.65
N GLN A 692 -6.39 29.35 20.50
CA GLN A 692 -6.25 29.30 21.94
C GLN A 692 -6.03 27.85 22.45
N GLU A 693 -6.63 26.83 21.82
CA GLU A 693 -6.28 25.41 22.08
C GLU A 693 -4.83 25.09 21.70
N GLY A 694 -4.32 25.55 20.55
CA GLY A 694 -2.91 25.36 20.16
C GLY A 694 -1.93 25.98 21.16
N LEU A 695 -2.32 27.10 21.79
CA LEU A 695 -1.60 27.75 22.88
C LEU A 695 -1.73 26.97 24.21
N VAL A 696 -2.91 26.46 24.54
CA VAL A 696 -3.19 25.67 25.76
C VAL A 696 -2.67 24.23 25.67
N GLY A 697 -2.50 23.67 24.48
CA GLY A 697 -1.91 22.36 24.19
C GLY A 697 -0.43 22.42 23.80
N GLY A 698 0.14 23.63 23.74
CA GLY A 698 1.48 23.91 23.26
C GLY A 698 2.61 23.29 24.10
N SER A 699 3.83 23.37 23.57
CA SER A 699 5.04 22.83 24.19
C SER A 699 5.25 23.34 25.62
N GLU A 700 4.88 24.59 25.92
CA GLU A 700 5.00 25.16 27.28
C GLU A 700 4.03 24.55 28.28
N VAL A 701 2.78 24.27 27.89
CA VAL A 701 1.78 23.67 28.78
C VAL A 701 2.08 22.18 29.00
N ARG A 702 2.52 21.47 27.95
CA ARG A 702 3.01 20.08 28.05
C ARG A 702 4.34 19.99 28.80
N ALA A 703 5.15 21.03 28.79
CA ALA A 703 6.38 21.15 29.60
C ALA A 703 6.09 21.56 31.05
N GLY A 704 4.92 22.11 31.38
CA GLY A 704 4.54 22.51 32.74
C GLY A 704 4.76 21.41 33.80
N PRO A 705 4.27 20.16 33.60
CA PRO A 705 4.56 19.03 34.48
C PRO A 705 6.05 18.67 34.58
N ALA A 706 6.85 19.02 33.57
CA ALA A 706 8.31 18.82 33.54
C ALA A 706 9.10 20.00 34.15
N ARG A 707 8.55 21.21 34.16
CA ARG A 707 9.16 22.42 34.74
C ARG A 707 8.86 22.57 36.25
N GLY A 708 7.68 22.17 36.71
CA GLY A 708 7.26 22.32 38.12
C GLY A 708 7.68 21.18 39.07
N HIS A 709 8.15 20.05 38.54
CA HIS A 709 8.63 18.91 39.32
C HIS A 709 9.84 18.29 38.63
N PRO A 710 10.92 17.93 39.37
CA PRO A 710 12.07 17.28 38.78
C PRO A 710 11.64 15.92 38.22
N LEU A 711 11.61 15.85 36.90
CA LEU A 711 11.18 14.68 36.14
C LEU A 711 12.38 13.73 36.02
N HIS A 712 12.27 12.53 36.58
CA HIS A 712 13.41 11.63 36.68
C HIS A 712 13.36 10.47 35.68
N LEU A 713 12.18 10.16 35.12
CA LEU A 713 11.97 9.03 34.22
C LEU A 713 10.83 9.27 33.23
N LEU A 714 11.14 9.23 31.93
CA LEU A 714 10.18 9.27 30.82
C LEU A 714 9.95 7.88 30.24
N LEU A 715 8.69 7.50 30.04
CA LEU A 715 8.28 6.22 29.47
C LEU A 715 7.54 6.46 28.15
N CYS A 716 8.16 6.13 27.01
CA CYS A 716 7.54 6.19 25.68
C CYS A 716 7.60 4.83 24.97
N SER A 717 6.71 4.63 24.00
CA SER A 717 6.88 3.56 23.01
C SER A 717 7.64 4.10 21.80
N LEU A 718 8.26 3.23 21.00
CA LEU A 718 9.01 3.61 19.79
C LEU A 718 8.13 4.13 18.64
N HIS A 719 6.81 4.01 18.73
CA HIS A 719 5.86 4.62 17.79
C HIS A 719 5.66 6.15 18.03
N PRO A 720 5.51 6.60 19.29
CA PRO A 720 5.44 8.03 19.67
C PRO A 720 6.78 8.69 20.04
N CYS A 721 7.86 7.91 20.16
CA CYS A 721 9.23 8.38 20.01
C CYS A 721 9.64 8.28 18.52
#